data_AF-A0A7J6MQ30-F1
#
_entry.id   AF-A0A7J6MQ30-F1
#
_cell.length_a   1.000
_cell.length_b   1.000
_cell.length_c   1.000
_cell.angle_alpha   90.00
_cell.angle_beta   90.00
_cell.angle_gamma   90.00
#
_symmetry.space_group_name_H-M   'P 1'
#
loop_
_entity.id
_entity.type
_entity.pdbx_description
1 polymer ?
#
loop_
_entity_poly.entity_id
_entity_poly.type
_entity_poly.pdbx_seq_one_letter_code
_entity_poly.pdbx_strand_id
1 'polypeptide(L)'
;MGVVCCGGLEGLSEPSPHTVTSQGLCAITLCGLGAMYGLKCPEEVLGAIREGLGRENLKGDGLSEKAPGLHKFNLSSRLWMSNGKKTVEVRRIIMRVVEELSKRGWEIVEEVDMSRAGLMQVWILRRSDAVGDYNPRPNRKDFMVSMHSSDDVRVLCESDPLRTHSVIEAVRNAIEACWKVSKENEYGGVHQFVLKGSPFGAFGANGENSVKIRRMLLAICAQVEKQTGAKLYKSLSLSVGQGSKSSLIFRQVEDYGESGPVEYLGLSLNDTDDVRLISLPGEPLDETVKDSLRAAIVEGWPRGIQKEGEYGGAFEWKLLGRPWDAHGTETVDSRLLVGKMLKKMWALGFELMPKIDCSGKLADMSLMVFRRPREGGNRLPESEPVLGLSLHDADDIRLTCTEDSIIDSMEQVIRIKDTMGNSSPVGIKIFGIGTHELNQLRIGFGGVKGLREPEPYTPTSEGYCALVLSNSSRVYGYKCPEEVLEAVRKAVKDQGIIKNDRKCKKVEGLHEIEFIKWVWAANGKATVDVRRYALKMVEALREVGWGIVDDLDMSRPFFVQVWVLHKIDRLSERSSRRDLMISLHDKNDIRIILEDEANRLFNVQEAVRQGIVNCWQITSETDYSGAYQFQLAGAPFSAGCDKPVEAKQILLSVITELERQTGYRLVRTLSLSQNRGAKSSLVLRVPPPEAASGNRGKYMGMSLDEADLIRIFPAPGEFLDASVQQEIGGVISKAWANGVDREGGFGTNAYEWKLQGKPWSTEMEDTVEARILMAKILQKMLSLGFELMPKIDCTGRLAETSFMVFRRTNEAVRSEEAPVVCVWFNNIDEMRICSPDRALVDELQPKIRMALCPPQFSIEAVQDLSDFGKSAQLKLVKSPFHTWMPGPKTVIYPTAILISVINVMSEIGWELKASLDLSRLCVSTESEWYRLQLSSLYFTPRV
;
A
#
# COMPACT_ATOMS: atom_id res chain seq x y z
N MET A 1 -4.44 12.88 5.55
CA MET A 1 -3.54 13.30 4.44
C MET A 1 -2.12 13.25 4.98
N GLY A 2 -1.53 12.06 5.00
CA GLY A 2 -0.27 11.77 5.69
C GLY A 2 0.93 11.92 4.77
N VAL A 3 1.89 12.73 5.22
CA VAL A 3 3.34 12.72 4.94
C VAL A 3 3.82 11.80 3.81
N VAL A 4 3.66 12.23 2.55
CA VAL A 4 4.62 11.87 1.49
C VAL A 4 5.65 12.98 1.47
N CYS A 5 6.54 13.01 2.46
CA CYS A 5 7.67 13.93 2.46
C CYS A 5 8.81 13.30 3.25
N CYS A 6 9.93 13.11 2.54
CA CYS A 6 11.28 12.99 3.07
C CYS A 6 11.73 11.66 3.68
N GLY A 7 10.86 10.71 4.03
CA GLY A 7 11.32 9.42 4.61
C GLY A 7 12.24 8.59 3.69
N GLY A 8 12.15 8.75 2.37
CA GLY A 8 13.05 8.11 1.40
C GLY A 8 14.32 8.89 1.06
N LEU A 9 14.54 10.06 1.67
CA LEU A 9 15.74 10.88 1.46
C LEU A 9 16.78 10.71 2.58
N GLU A 10 16.40 10.09 3.69
CA GLU A 10 17.33 9.76 4.77
C GLU A 10 18.33 8.71 4.27
N GLY A 11 19.61 9.08 4.24
CA GLY A 11 20.71 8.25 3.71
C GLY A 11 21.16 8.58 2.29
N LEU A 12 20.45 9.45 1.56
CA LEU A 12 20.97 9.98 0.29
C LEU A 12 22.13 10.93 0.62
N SER A 13 23.33 10.61 0.14
CA SER A 13 24.51 11.48 0.22
C SER A 13 25.03 11.75 -1.18
N GLU A 14 24.85 12.99 -1.65
CA GLU A 14 25.47 13.45 -2.90
C GLU A 14 26.70 14.31 -2.54
N PRO A 15 27.94 13.82 -2.77
CA PRO A 15 29.15 14.52 -2.37
C PRO A 15 29.41 15.80 -3.17
N SER A 16 28.73 15.98 -4.30
CA SER A 16 28.87 17.17 -5.15
C SER A 16 27.49 17.74 -5.51
N PRO A 17 26.76 18.31 -4.53
CA PRO A 17 25.37 18.76 -4.69
C PRO A 17 25.20 19.90 -5.69
N HIS A 18 26.29 20.61 -5.99
CA HIS A 18 26.32 21.76 -6.91
C HIS A 18 27.05 21.47 -8.21
N THR A 19 27.51 20.24 -8.41
CA THR A 19 28.22 19.83 -9.63
C THR A 19 27.29 19.02 -10.50
N VAL A 20 27.00 19.56 -11.68
CA VAL A 20 26.20 18.92 -12.74
C VAL A 20 26.82 17.59 -13.16
N THR A 21 26.04 16.73 -13.81
CA THR A 21 26.60 15.53 -14.43
C THR A 21 27.58 15.90 -15.55
N SER A 22 28.38 14.94 -16.01
CA SER A 22 29.27 15.13 -17.18
C SER A 22 28.52 15.54 -18.46
N GLN A 23 27.20 15.31 -18.52
CA GLN A 23 26.33 15.73 -19.63
C GLN A 23 25.59 17.04 -19.35
N GLY A 24 26.00 17.78 -18.32
CA GLY A 24 25.38 19.06 -17.97
C GLY A 24 23.95 18.94 -17.44
N LEU A 25 23.60 17.81 -16.82
CA LEU A 25 22.26 17.59 -16.25
C LEU A 25 22.22 17.92 -14.76
N CYS A 26 21.09 18.49 -14.32
CA CYS A 26 20.70 18.59 -12.92
C CYS A 26 19.18 18.42 -12.78
N ALA A 27 18.65 18.39 -11.56
CA ALA A 27 17.21 18.18 -11.34
C ALA A 27 16.65 19.07 -10.23
N ILE A 28 15.40 19.51 -10.42
CA ILE A 28 14.62 20.24 -9.41
C ILE A 28 13.38 19.42 -9.08
N THR A 29 13.11 19.22 -7.79
CA THR A 29 11.90 18.55 -7.32
C THR A 29 10.95 19.55 -6.67
N LEU A 30 9.68 19.51 -7.10
CA LEU A 30 8.57 20.23 -6.51
C LEU A 30 7.86 19.31 -5.50
N CYS A 31 8.13 19.50 -4.20
CA CYS A 31 7.56 18.67 -3.14
C CYS A 31 6.36 19.36 -2.46
N GLY A 32 5.27 18.61 -2.27
CA GLY A 32 3.95 19.11 -1.91
C GLY A 32 3.74 19.80 -0.54
N LEU A 33 4.74 20.14 0.27
CA LEU A 33 4.53 20.66 1.65
C LEU A 33 5.32 21.94 2.00
N GLY A 34 5.77 22.70 1.01
CA GLY A 34 6.38 24.02 1.21
C GLY A 34 7.90 24.05 1.05
N ALA A 35 8.46 23.15 0.24
CA ALA A 35 9.87 23.21 -0.15
C ALA A 35 10.05 22.78 -1.62
N MET A 36 11.14 23.27 -2.23
CA MET A 36 11.71 22.71 -3.46
C MET A 36 13.10 22.15 -3.16
N TYR A 37 13.52 21.14 -3.90
CA TYR A 37 14.85 20.54 -3.73
C TYR A 37 15.61 20.55 -5.05
N GLY A 38 16.87 20.97 -5.03
CA GLY A 38 17.81 20.87 -6.13
C GLY A 38 18.78 19.71 -5.91
N LEU A 39 19.03 18.96 -6.97
CA LEU A 39 20.02 17.88 -7.03
C LEU A 39 21.03 18.19 -8.14
N LYS A 40 22.31 18.23 -7.79
CA LYS A 40 23.41 18.58 -8.72
C LYS A 40 23.25 19.96 -9.36
N CYS A 41 22.51 20.86 -8.71
CA CYS A 41 22.19 22.18 -9.25
C CYS A 41 23.34 23.17 -8.98
N PRO A 42 23.98 23.70 -10.03
CA PRO A 42 25.01 24.73 -9.89
C PRO A 42 24.38 26.06 -9.46
N GLU A 43 25.20 26.99 -8.98
CA GLU A 43 24.73 28.28 -8.47
C GLU A 43 23.93 29.09 -9.51
N GLU A 44 24.20 28.92 -10.81
CA GLU A 44 23.42 29.53 -11.88
C GLU A 44 21.94 29.08 -11.84
N VAL A 45 21.70 27.78 -11.65
CA VAL A 45 20.35 27.20 -11.54
C VAL A 45 19.70 27.63 -10.23
N LEU A 46 20.45 27.57 -9.12
CA LEU A 46 19.93 27.98 -7.82
C LEU A 46 19.57 29.47 -7.80
N GLY A 47 20.41 30.32 -8.39
CA GLY A 47 20.17 31.75 -8.55
C GLY A 47 18.93 32.04 -9.39
N ALA A 48 18.73 31.33 -10.51
CA ALA A 48 17.51 31.45 -11.31
C ALA A 48 16.24 31.13 -10.51
N ILE A 49 16.28 30.08 -9.68
CA ILE A 49 15.15 29.71 -8.82
C ILE A 49 14.88 30.81 -7.78
N ARG A 50 15.92 31.34 -7.11
CA ARG A 50 15.75 32.43 -6.12
C ARG A 50 15.12 33.65 -6.75
N GLU A 51 15.59 34.05 -7.93
CA GLU A 51 15.08 35.21 -8.65
C GLU A 51 13.65 34.99 -9.16
N GLY A 52 13.34 33.82 -9.72
CA GLY A 52 12.00 33.51 -10.22
C GLY A 52 10.95 33.40 -9.11
N LEU A 53 11.32 32.80 -7.97
CA LEU A 53 10.46 32.73 -6.77
C LEU A 53 10.20 34.13 -6.20
N GLY A 54 11.23 34.97 -6.11
CA GLY A 54 11.15 36.27 -5.43
C GLY A 54 11.23 36.14 -3.91
N ARG A 55 11.61 37.24 -3.24
CA ARG A 55 11.81 37.28 -1.77
C ARG A 55 10.53 37.01 -0.99
N GLU A 56 9.38 37.33 -1.58
CA GLU A 56 8.06 37.12 -1.00
C GLU A 56 7.66 35.64 -0.89
N ASN A 57 8.24 34.78 -1.74
CA ASN A 57 7.92 33.35 -1.80
C ASN A 57 8.98 32.44 -1.16
N LEU A 58 10.11 33.00 -0.71
CA LEU A 58 11.25 32.25 -0.17
C LEU A 58 11.55 32.69 1.28
N LYS A 59 11.44 31.77 2.24
CA LYS A 59 11.86 31.97 3.64
C LYS A 59 13.38 31.87 3.82
N GLY A 60 14.03 31.10 2.97
CA GLY A 60 15.46 30.86 2.95
C GLY A 60 15.79 29.55 2.24
N ASP A 61 17.04 29.38 1.83
CA ASP A 61 17.53 28.18 1.16
C ASP A 61 18.91 27.76 1.68
N GLY A 62 19.29 26.51 1.42
CA GLY A 62 20.57 25.94 1.87
C GLY A 62 20.59 24.43 1.72
N LEU A 63 21.67 23.79 2.17
CA LEU A 63 21.74 22.33 2.17
C LEU A 63 20.68 21.72 3.11
N SER A 64 20.07 20.62 2.67
CA SER A 64 19.06 19.92 3.45
C SER A 64 19.71 19.17 4.62
N GLU A 65 19.34 19.52 5.85
CA GLU A 65 19.77 18.80 7.07
C GLU A 65 19.32 17.33 7.06
N LYS A 66 18.15 17.05 6.47
CA LYS A 66 17.57 15.70 6.42
C LYS A 66 18.09 14.83 5.27
N ALA A 67 18.69 15.45 4.26
CA ALA A 67 19.12 14.79 3.03
C ALA A 67 20.44 15.39 2.54
N PRO A 68 21.57 14.97 3.14
CA PRO A 68 22.88 15.51 2.81
C PRO A 68 23.14 15.46 1.29
N GLY A 69 23.39 16.60 0.66
CA GLY A 69 23.63 16.65 -0.79
C GLY A 69 22.43 17.08 -1.64
N LEU A 70 21.31 17.48 -1.03
CA LEU A 70 20.26 18.25 -1.71
C LEU A 70 20.28 19.71 -1.27
N HIS A 71 20.02 20.63 -2.20
CA HIS A 71 19.78 22.05 -1.90
C HIS A 71 18.28 22.29 -1.68
N LYS A 72 17.87 22.69 -0.48
CA LYS A 72 16.49 22.91 -0.11
C LYS A 72 16.14 24.40 -0.17
N PHE A 73 15.09 24.73 -0.91
CA PHE A 73 14.42 26.04 -0.85
C PHE A 73 13.20 25.93 0.07
N ASN A 74 13.16 26.71 1.15
CA ASN A 74 12.00 26.77 2.05
C ASN A 74 11.03 27.84 1.57
N LEU A 75 9.84 27.41 1.12
CA LEU A 75 8.84 28.31 0.55
C LEU A 75 8.03 29.01 1.66
N SER A 76 7.60 30.24 1.40
CA SER A 76 6.79 31.02 2.34
C SER A 76 5.36 30.48 2.48
N SER A 77 4.88 29.80 1.44
CA SER A 77 3.55 29.19 1.38
C SER A 77 3.55 27.85 0.66
N ARG A 78 2.42 27.14 0.72
CA ARG A 78 2.17 25.87 0.01
C ARG A 78 1.76 26.15 -1.43
N LEU A 79 2.68 26.66 -2.26
CA LEU A 79 2.41 27.11 -3.64
C LEU A 79 1.67 26.05 -4.47
N TRP A 80 2.08 24.80 -4.37
CA TRP A 80 1.52 23.71 -5.18
C TRP A 80 0.10 23.29 -4.75
N MET A 81 -0.33 23.62 -3.52
CA MET A 81 -1.70 23.41 -3.02
C MET A 81 -2.57 24.67 -3.18
N SER A 82 -2.27 25.49 -4.18
CA SER A 82 -3.05 26.70 -4.45
C SER A 82 -4.46 26.38 -4.95
N ASN A 83 -5.41 27.24 -4.60
CA ASN A 83 -6.78 27.20 -5.12
C ASN A 83 -7.22 28.62 -5.54
N GLY A 84 -8.31 28.68 -6.30
CA GLY A 84 -8.88 29.94 -6.78
C GLY A 84 -7.88 30.82 -7.54
N LYS A 85 -7.87 32.13 -7.26
CA LYS A 85 -6.97 33.09 -7.93
C LYS A 85 -5.49 32.82 -7.67
N LYS A 86 -5.16 32.13 -6.56
CA LYS A 86 -3.79 31.80 -6.18
C LYS A 86 -3.12 30.83 -7.17
N THR A 87 -3.91 30.05 -7.92
CA THR A 87 -3.38 29.17 -8.97
C THR A 87 -2.79 29.93 -10.16
N VAL A 88 -3.24 31.18 -10.39
CA VAL A 88 -2.72 32.07 -11.43
C VAL A 88 -1.38 32.67 -10.99
N GLU A 89 -1.29 33.06 -9.73
CA GLU A 89 -0.04 33.56 -9.12
C GLU A 89 1.08 32.52 -9.21
N VAL A 90 0.80 31.27 -8.86
CA VAL A 90 1.79 30.17 -8.97
C VAL A 90 2.26 29.97 -10.40
N ARG A 91 1.37 30.07 -11.39
CA ARG A 91 1.75 29.98 -12.81
C ARG A 91 2.63 31.14 -13.27
N ARG A 92 2.40 32.36 -12.77
CA ARG A 92 3.33 33.48 -12.99
C ARG A 92 4.70 33.20 -12.39
N ILE A 93 4.75 32.71 -11.15
CA ILE A 93 6.01 32.36 -10.49
C ILE A 93 6.77 31.32 -11.33
N ILE A 94 6.08 30.29 -11.82
CA ILE A 94 6.70 29.27 -12.68
C ILE A 94 7.19 29.86 -14.01
N MET A 95 6.41 30.71 -14.67
CA MET A 95 6.87 31.40 -15.89
C MET A 95 8.14 32.21 -15.62
N ARG A 96 8.23 32.92 -14.49
CA ARG A 96 9.46 33.63 -14.10
C ARG A 96 10.64 32.68 -13.88
N VAL A 97 10.44 31.56 -13.19
CA VAL A 97 11.51 30.56 -12.99
C VAL A 97 11.99 30.00 -14.34
N VAL A 98 11.08 29.67 -15.26
CA VAL A 98 11.43 29.18 -16.60
C VAL A 98 12.19 30.24 -17.40
N GLU A 99 11.77 31.51 -17.33
CA GLU A 99 12.48 32.64 -17.95
C GLU A 99 13.88 32.83 -17.37
N GLU A 100 14.04 32.76 -16.04
CA GLU A 100 15.33 32.94 -15.37
C GLU A 100 16.31 31.78 -15.62
N LEU A 101 15.82 30.54 -15.63
CA LEU A 101 16.60 29.37 -16.05
C LEU A 101 17.05 29.55 -17.50
N SER A 102 16.10 29.94 -18.35
CA SER A 102 16.38 30.23 -19.74
C SER A 102 17.50 31.27 -19.81
N LYS A 103 17.38 32.47 -19.25
CA LYS A 103 18.41 33.54 -19.35
C LYS A 103 19.84 33.07 -19.03
N ARG A 104 20.00 32.06 -18.17
CA ARG A 104 21.28 31.47 -17.76
C ARG A 104 21.73 30.26 -18.60
N GLY A 105 21.08 30.02 -19.74
CA GLY A 105 21.40 28.91 -20.63
C GLY A 105 20.93 27.55 -20.13
N TRP A 106 19.87 27.49 -19.33
CA TRP A 106 19.29 26.24 -18.83
C TRP A 106 17.91 26.01 -19.43
N GLU A 107 17.62 24.76 -19.79
CA GLU A 107 16.31 24.33 -20.27
C GLU A 107 15.76 23.17 -19.45
N ILE A 108 14.43 23.09 -19.35
CA ILE A 108 13.75 21.90 -18.85
C ILE A 108 13.76 20.88 -19.99
N VAL A 109 14.37 19.72 -19.77
CA VAL A 109 14.34 18.60 -20.71
C VAL A 109 12.98 17.92 -20.63
N GLU A 110 12.59 17.49 -19.43
CA GLU A 110 11.33 16.78 -19.21
C GLU A 110 10.83 16.99 -17.77
N GLU A 111 9.52 16.87 -17.58
CA GLU A 111 8.91 16.72 -16.26
C GLU A 111 8.54 15.26 -16.02
N VAL A 112 8.96 14.72 -14.88
CA VAL A 112 8.71 13.33 -14.48
C VAL A 112 7.97 13.32 -13.15
N ASP A 113 6.80 12.68 -13.13
CA ASP A 113 6.12 12.37 -11.88
C ASP A 113 6.78 11.14 -11.23
N MET A 114 7.45 11.37 -10.12
CA MET A 114 8.16 10.33 -9.38
C MET A 114 7.34 9.82 -8.19
N SER A 115 6.03 10.10 -8.13
CA SER A 115 5.14 9.67 -7.07
C SER A 115 3.88 9.00 -7.61
N ARG A 116 3.38 7.97 -6.91
CA ARG A 116 2.09 7.36 -7.27
C ARG A 116 0.89 8.27 -7.02
N ALA A 117 1.05 9.28 -6.15
CA ALA A 117 -0.03 10.18 -5.73
C ALA A 117 0.03 11.58 -6.37
N GLY A 118 0.92 11.81 -7.35
CA GLY A 118 1.07 13.12 -8.01
C GLY A 118 1.70 14.23 -7.16
N LEU A 119 2.40 13.87 -6.08
CA LEU A 119 2.96 14.79 -5.08
C LEU A 119 4.45 15.13 -5.29
N MET A 120 5.14 14.48 -6.23
CA MET A 120 6.56 14.67 -6.49
C MET A 120 6.84 14.82 -7.99
N GLN A 121 6.71 16.05 -8.50
CA GLN A 121 7.11 16.41 -9.86
C GLN A 121 8.59 16.76 -9.90
N VAL A 122 9.34 16.15 -10.82
CA VAL A 122 10.77 16.38 -11.00
C VAL A 122 11.03 16.97 -12.38
N TRP A 123 11.69 18.11 -12.42
CA TRP A 123 12.17 18.74 -13.64
C TRP A 123 13.62 18.37 -13.86
N ILE A 124 13.89 17.68 -14.97
CA ILE A 124 15.25 17.41 -15.42
C ILE A 124 15.70 18.62 -16.23
N LEU A 125 16.82 19.21 -15.85
CA LEU A 125 17.39 20.38 -16.52
C LEU A 125 18.67 20.01 -17.26
N ARG A 126 18.91 20.69 -18.38
CA ARG A 126 20.14 20.58 -19.17
C ARG A 126 20.68 21.96 -19.52
N ARG A 127 22.00 22.07 -19.56
CA ARG A 127 22.68 23.27 -20.06
C ARG A 127 22.61 23.32 -21.59
N SER A 128 22.08 24.40 -22.15
CA SER A 128 21.74 24.56 -23.58
C SER A 128 22.96 24.59 -24.51
N ASP A 129 24.14 24.98 -24.03
CA ASP A 129 25.38 25.01 -24.82
C ASP A 129 26.11 23.65 -24.90
N ALA A 130 25.75 22.68 -24.04
CA ALA A 130 26.40 21.38 -23.96
C ALA A 130 26.21 20.49 -25.21
N VAL A 131 25.32 20.89 -26.14
CA VAL A 131 24.99 20.13 -27.36
C VAL A 131 25.35 20.91 -28.64
N GLY A 132 25.98 22.09 -28.53
CA GLY A 132 26.28 22.93 -29.70
C GLY A 132 25.04 23.59 -30.34
N ASP A 133 23.88 23.50 -29.67
CA ASP A 133 22.57 23.95 -30.15
C ASP A 133 22.23 25.38 -29.66
N TYR A 134 23.26 26.19 -29.37
CA TYR A 134 23.09 27.55 -28.88
C TYR A 134 22.65 28.47 -30.03
N ASN A 135 21.33 28.64 -30.18
CA ASN A 135 20.78 29.75 -30.92
C ASN A 135 20.43 30.91 -29.95
N PRO A 136 20.91 32.14 -30.19
CA PRO A 136 20.57 33.29 -29.36
C PRO A 136 19.06 33.50 -29.42
N ARG A 137 18.42 33.39 -28.25
CA ARG A 137 16.95 33.33 -28.15
C ARG A 137 16.25 34.51 -28.84
N PRO A 138 15.12 34.27 -29.50
CA PRO A 138 14.24 35.36 -29.91
C PRO A 138 13.80 36.17 -28.68
N ASN A 139 13.78 37.50 -28.81
CA ASN A 139 13.48 38.46 -27.73
C ASN A 139 11.99 38.48 -27.31
N ARG A 140 11.27 37.37 -27.46
CA ARG A 140 9.82 37.25 -27.20
C ARG A 140 9.57 36.36 -25.99
N LYS A 141 8.77 36.85 -25.04
CA LYS A 141 8.38 36.10 -23.83
C LYS A 141 7.53 34.87 -24.17
N ASP A 142 7.71 33.80 -23.41
CA ASP A 142 6.82 32.64 -23.46
C ASP A 142 5.43 33.01 -22.89
N PHE A 143 4.41 32.23 -23.21
CA PHE A 143 3.07 32.36 -22.61
C PHE A 143 2.49 30.99 -22.27
N MET A 144 1.44 30.97 -21.44
CA MET A 144 0.88 29.73 -20.92
C MET A 144 -0.62 29.63 -21.19
N VAL A 145 -1.06 28.45 -21.67
CA VAL A 145 -2.47 28.04 -21.74
C VAL A 145 -2.66 26.90 -20.77
N SER A 146 -3.65 26.99 -19.87
CA SER A 146 -3.81 26.01 -18.79
C SER A 146 -5.25 25.62 -18.58
N MET A 147 -5.47 24.34 -18.28
CA MET A 147 -6.79 23.80 -17.94
C MET A 147 -7.01 23.89 -16.43
N HIS A 148 -8.18 24.35 -16.00
CA HIS A 148 -8.53 24.53 -14.58
C HIS A 148 -9.92 23.98 -14.27
N SER A 149 -10.16 23.72 -12.99
CA SER A 149 -11.47 23.30 -12.47
C SER A 149 -12.03 22.11 -13.28
N SER A 150 -13.31 22.16 -13.63
CA SER A 150 -13.98 21.20 -14.51
C SER A 150 -14.12 21.66 -15.96
N ASP A 151 -13.94 22.94 -16.23
CA ASP A 151 -14.53 23.60 -17.42
C ASP A 151 -13.80 24.89 -17.83
N ASP A 152 -12.66 25.19 -17.23
CA ASP A 152 -11.94 26.46 -17.48
C ASP A 152 -10.70 26.24 -18.34
N VAL A 153 -10.49 27.10 -19.35
CA VAL A 153 -9.19 27.30 -20.01
C VAL A 153 -8.73 28.72 -19.75
N ARG A 154 -7.49 28.90 -19.27
CA ARG A 154 -6.92 30.21 -18.93
C ARG A 154 -5.66 30.49 -19.73
N VAL A 155 -5.55 31.73 -20.23
CA VAL A 155 -4.41 32.22 -21.03
C VAL A 155 -3.66 33.28 -20.24
N LEU A 156 -2.43 32.95 -19.83
CA LEU A 156 -1.49 33.87 -19.21
C LEU A 156 -0.48 34.32 -20.27
N CYS A 157 -0.67 35.54 -20.79
CA CYS A 157 0.22 36.17 -21.77
C CYS A 157 0.56 37.60 -21.33
N GLU A 158 1.75 37.80 -20.78
CA GLU A 158 2.24 39.12 -20.32
C GLU A 158 3.10 39.77 -21.42
N SER A 159 2.45 40.08 -22.54
CA SER A 159 3.04 40.72 -23.73
C SER A 159 2.29 42.00 -24.13
N ASP A 160 2.68 42.61 -25.24
CA ASP A 160 1.94 43.74 -25.81
C ASP A 160 0.48 43.36 -26.16
N PRO A 161 -0.45 44.33 -26.16
CA PRO A 161 -1.88 44.04 -26.37
C PRO A 161 -2.21 43.32 -27.68
N LEU A 162 -1.47 43.59 -28.76
CA LEU A 162 -1.72 42.95 -30.06
C LEU A 162 -1.38 41.47 -30.01
N ARG A 163 -0.20 41.13 -29.47
CA ARG A 163 0.20 39.73 -29.28
C ARG A 163 -0.74 38.98 -28.36
N THR A 164 -1.11 39.60 -27.22
CA THR A 164 -2.06 38.99 -26.28
C THR A 164 -3.40 38.72 -26.95
N HIS A 165 -3.90 39.66 -27.75
CA HIS A 165 -5.13 39.47 -28.53
C HIS A 165 -5.00 38.31 -29.53
N SER A 166 -3.92 38.24 -30.31
CA SER A 166 -3.70 37.13 -31.26
C SER A 166 -3.64 35.76 -30.59
N VAL A 167 -3.01 35.66 -29.41
CA VAL A 167 -2.98 34.40 -28.63
C VAL A 167 -4.39 34.02 -28.17
N ILE A 168 -5.16 34.97 -27.65
CA ILE A 168 -6.53 34.73 -27.19
C ILE A 168 -7.43 34.30 -28.36
N GLU A 169 -7.34 34.97 -29.52
CA GLU A 169 -8.07 34.59 -30.74
C GLU A 169 -7.70 33.18 -31.21
N ALA A 170 -6.42 32.82 -31.20
CA ALA A 170 -5.98 31.48 -31.58
C ALA A 170 -6.60 30.40 -30.68
N VAL A 171 -6.56 30.61 -29.36
CA VAL A 171 -7.13 29.68 -28.37
C VAL A 171 -8.66 29.61 -28.51
N ARG A 172 -9.35 30.75 -28.71
CA ARG A 172 -10.80 30.77 -28.93
C ARG A 172 -11.21 29.97 -30.16
N ASN A 173 -10.55 30.22 -31.29
CA ASN A 173 -10.83 29.54 -32.56
C ASN A 173 -10.62 28.01 -32.43
N ALA A 174 -9.57 27.61 -31.71
CA ALA A 174 -9.32 26.20 -31.44
C ALA A 174 -10.39 25.55 -30.55
N ILE A 175 -10.84 26.24 -29.49
CA ILE A 175 -11.90 25.77 -28.61
C ILE A 175 -13.20 25.62 -29.40
N GLU A 176 -13.66 26.68 -30.08
CA GLU A 176 -14.93 26.71 -30.81
C GLU A 176 -14.99 25.70 -31.97
N ALA A 177 -13.85 25.26 -32.49
CA ALA A 177 -13.80 24.19 -33.50
C ALA A 177 -14.24 22.80 -32.96
N CYS A 178 -14.22 22.58 -31.65
CA CYS A 178 -14.49 21.28 -31.02
C CYS A 178 -15.49 21.32 -29.87
N TRP A 179 -15.61 22.47 -29.21
CA TRP A 179 -16.34 22.64 -27.97
C TRP A 179 -16.91 24.05 -27.89
N LYS A 180 -17.98 24.23 -27.10
CA LYS A 180 -18.64 25.53 -26.98
C LYS A 180 -18.09 26.33 -25.80
N VAL A 181 -17.71 27.59 -26.03
CA VAL A 181 -17.49 28.57 -24.96
C VAL A 181 -18.85 29.08 -24.46
N SER A 182 -19.07 28.98 -23.15
CA SER A 182 -20.28 29.52 -22.51
C SER A 182 -20.12 30.97 -22.14
N LYS A 183 -18.93 31.35 -21.65
CA LYS A 183 -18.62 32.70 -21.20
C LYS A 183 -17.12 32.95 -21.27
N GLU A 184 -16.75 34.21 -21.52
CA GLU A 184 -15.38 34.70 -21.35
C GLU A 184 -15.35 35.79 -20.28
N ASN A 185 -14.28 35.82 -19.48
CA ASN A 185 -14.10 36.76 -18.39
C ASN A 185 -12.62 36.91 -18.02
N GLU A 186 -12.32 37.91 -17.19
CA GLU A 186 -11.01 38.03 -16.55
C GLU A 186 -11.02 37.30 -15.19
N TYR A 187 -9.99 36.49 -14.92
CA TYR A 187 -9.84 35.78 -13.65
C TYR A 187 -8.43 35.95 -13.09
N GLY A 188 -8.28 36.80 -12.07
CA GLY A 188 -6.98 37.02 -11.43
C GLY A 188 -5.94 37.65 -12.37
N GLY A 189 -6.38 38.51 -13.30
CA GLY A 189 -5.52 39.20 -14.27
C GLY A 189 -5.13 38.36 -15.48
N VAL A 190 -5.85 37.27 -15.79
CA VAL A 190 -5.68 36.48 -17.01
C VAL A 190 -7.01 36.27 -17.72
N HIS A 191 -6.95 36.02 -19.04
CA HIS A 191 -8.14 35.72 -19.83
C HIS A 191 -8.62 34.30 -19.55
N GLN A 192 -9.91 34.13 -19.26
CA GLN A 192 -10.55 32.86 -18.95
C GLN A 192 -11.68 32.57 -19.95
N PHE A 193 -11.64 31.37 -20.52
CA PHE A 193 -12.74 30.74 -21.24
C PHE A 193 -13.43 29.75 -20.31
N VAL A 194 -14.74 29.93 -20.10
CA VAL A 194 -15.60 28.99 -19.39
C VAL A 194 -16.34 28.16 -20.41
N LEU A 195 -16.06 26.86 -20.45
CA LEU A 195 -16.59 25.91 -21.42
C LEU A 195 -17.98 25.42 -21.03
N LYS A 196 -18.80 25.03 -22.00
CA LYS A 196 -20.10 24.41 -21.70
C LYS A 196 -19.91 22.99 -21.13
N GLY A 197 -20.48 22.72 -19.97
CA GLY A 197 -20.42 21.40 -19.32
C GLY A 197 -19.19 21.24 -18.43
N SER A 198 -18.61 20.03 -18.36
CA SER A 198 -17.46 19.74 -17.49
C SER A 198 -16.39 18.89 -18.20
N PRO A 199 -15.78 19.40 -19.29
CA PRO A 199 -14.81 18.64 -20.10
C PRO A 199 -13.61 18.12 -19.31
N PHE A 200 -13.17 18.83 -18.27
CA PHE A 200 -12.01 18.49 -17.46
C PHE A 200 -12.39 17.97 -16.05
N GLY A 201 -13.65 17.52 -15.87
CA GLY A 201 -14.16 17.03 -14.59
C GLY A 201 -13.39 15.83 -14.04
N ALA A 202 -13.51 15.60 -12.72
CA ALA A 202 -12.78 14.53 -12.02
C ALA A 202 -13.11 13.11 -12.53
N PHE A 203 -14.32 12.91 -13.07
CA PHE A 203 -14.74 11.63 -13.66
C PHE A 203 -14.38 11.49 -15.15
N GLY A 204 -13.72 12.51 -15.73
CA GLY A 204 -13.45 12.60 -17.16
C GLY A 204 -14.71 12.78 -18.01
N ALA A 205 -14.51 12.96 -19.31
CA ALA A 205 -15.58 12.87 -20.29
C ALA A 205 -15.67 11.45 -20.84
N ASN A 206 -16.89 10.91 -20.92
CA ASN A 206 -17.13 9.58 -21.48
C ASN A 206 -17.42 9.64 -22.97
N GLY A 207 -17.10 8.53 -23.65
CA GLY A 207 -17.40 8.31 -25.05
C GLY A 207 -16.76 9.33 -25.99
N GLU A 208 -17.52 9.77 -27.00
CA GLU A 208 -17.03 10.71 -28.04
C GLU A 208 -16.55 12.05 -27.50
N ASN A 209 -17.06 12.49 -26.34
CA ASN A 209 -16.61 13.74 -25.73
C ASN A 209 -15.14 13.68 -25.32
N SER A 210 -14.63 12.49 -24.94
CA SER A 210 -13.22 12.25 -24.67
C SER A 210 -12.35 12.52 -25.90
N VAL A 211 -12.82 12.15 -27.10
CA VAL A 211 -12.15 12.44 -28.37
C VAL A 211 -12.19 13.92 -28.69
N LYS A 212 -13.35 14.58 -28.52
CA LYS A 212 -13.52 16.01 -28.77
C LYS A 212 -12.60 16.88 -27.91
N ILE A 213 -12.38 16.52 -26.64
CA ILE A 213 -11.46 17.25 -25.75
C ILE A 213 -10.01 17.12 -26.23
N ARG A 214 -9.56 15.91 -26.57
CA ARG A 214 -8.19 15.71 -27.08
C ARG A 214 -7.98 16.41 -28.42
N ARG A 215 -8.98 16.38 -29.28
CA ARG A 215 -8.98 17.14 -30.54
C ARG A 215 -8.95 18.65 -30.31
N MET A 216 -9.68 19.17 -29.32
CA MET A 216 -9.63 20.58 -28.93
C MET A 216 -8.22 20.99 -28.49
N LEU A 217 -7.53 20.16 -27.70
CA LEU A 217 -6.17 20.43 -27.24
C LEU A 217 -5.16 20.40 -28.39
N LEU A 218 -5.32 19.45 -29.32
CA LEU A 218 -4.54 19.40 -30.56
C LEU A 218 -4.76 20.66 -31.40
N ALA A 219 -6.01 21.11 -31.53
CA ALA A 219 -6.36 22.34 -32.24
C ALA A 219 -5.77 23.58 -31.57
N ILE A 220 -5.66 23.63 -30.23
CA ILE A 220 -5.00 24.72 -29.52
C ILE A 220 -3.54 24.80 -29.94
N CYS A 221 -2.82 23.66 -29.96
CA CYS A 221 -1.43 23.63 -30.42
C CYS A 221 -1.29 24.15 -31.85
N ALA A 222 -2.11 23.64 -32.78
CA ALA A 222 -2.03 24.00 -34.18
C ALA A 222 -2.40 25.47 -34.46
N GLN A 223 -3.49 25.97 -33.87
CA GLN A 223 -3.94 27.36 -34.09
C GLN A 223 -3.00 28.38 -33.46
N VAL A 224 -2.44 28.06 -32.29
CA VAL A 224 -1.46 28.93 -31.64
C VAL A 224 -0.20 29.05 -32.50
N GLU A 225 0.33 27.94 -33.03
CA GLU A 225 1.49 27.99 -33.93
C GLU A 225 1.15 28.75 -35.22
N LYS A 226 -0.01 28.48 -35.83
CA LYS A 226 -0.45 29.16 -37.06
C LYS A 226 -0.54 30.68 -36.91
N GLN A 227 -1.18 31.16 -35.83
CA GLN A 227 -1.48 32.59 -35.67
C GLN A 227 -0.34 33.38 -35.01
N THR A 228 0.47 32.74 -34.18
CA THR A 228 1.49 33.44 -33.37
C THR A 228 2.92 33.03 -33.68
N GLY A 229 3.10 31.88 -34.33
CA GLY A 229 4.40 31.27 -34.54
C GLY A 229 5.01 30.67 -33.29
N ALA A 230 4.22 30.41 -32.25
CA ALA A 230 4.68 29.75 -31.05
C ALA A 230 4.22 28.28 -31.01
N LYS A 231 5.15 27.37 -30.76
CA LYS A 231 4.87 25.93 -30.60
C LYS A 231 4.82 25.54 -29.13
N LEU A 232 4.18 24.41 -28.84
CA LEU A 232 4.19 23.82 -27.50
C LEU A 232 5.63 23.51 -27.08
N TYR A 233 6.12 24.21 -26.06
CA TYR A 233 7.47 24.04 -25.53
C TYR A 233 7.51 23.03 -24.39
N LYS A 234 6.62 23.19 -23.40
CA LYS A 234 6.52 22.30 -22.24
C LYS A 234 5.08 22.14 -21.79
N SER A 235 4.82 21.02 -21.14
CA SER A 235 3.56 20.70 -20.48
C SER A 235 3.88 20.37 -19.04
N LEU A 236 3.41 21.20 -18.10
CA LEU A 236 3.79 21.09 -16.69
C LEU A 236 2.58 20.84 -15.77
N SER A 237 2.73 19.91 -14.84
CA SER A 237 1.76 19.56 -13.80
C SER A 237 2.01 20.39 -12.54
N LEU A 238 1.25 21.48 -12.40
CA LEU A 238 1.50 22.49 -11.35
C LEU A 238 0.55 22.39 -10.15
N SER A 239 -0.14 21.26 -9.97
CA SER A 239 -1.07 21.03 -8.85
C SER A 239 -0.89 19.65 -8.21
N VAL A 240 -0.93 19.58 -6.89
CA VAL A 240 -0.63 18.36 -6.10
C VAL A 240 -1.87 17.45 -5.88
N GLY A 241 -2.87 17.56 -6.77
CA GLY A 241 -4.10 16.78 -6.68
C GLY A 241 -4.06 15.55 -7.59
N GLN A 242 -4.67 14.45 -7.14
CA GLN A 242 -5.00 13.32 -8.00
C GLN A 242 -5.78 13.86 -9.21
N GLY A 243 -5.26 13.65 -10.43
CA GLY A 243 -5.87 14.22 -11.63
C GLY A 243 -5.47 15.66 -11.98
N SER A 244 -4.22 16.03 -11.69
CA SER A 244 -3.61 17.30 -12.11
C SER A 244 -3.64 17.45 -13.64
N LYS A 245 -3.91 18.67 -14.11
CA LYS A 245 -4.04 18.99 -15.53
C LYS A 245 -2.82 19.76 -16.01
N SER A 246 -2.44 19.55 -17.26
CA SER A 246 -1.31 20.24 -17.87
C SER A 246 -1.49 21.75 -17.95
N SER A 247 -0.40 22.46 -17.66
CA SER A 247 -0.19 23.86 -17.98
C SER A 247 0.80 23.93 -19.15
N LEU A 248 0.30 24.34 -20.31
CA LEU A 248 1.00 24.31 -21.58
C LEU A 248 1.76 25.62 -21.78
N ILE A 249 3.09 25.56 -21.85
CA ILE A 249 3.96 26.68 -22.15
C ILE A 249 4.26 26.69 -23.64
N PHE A 250 4.04 27.83 -24.28
CA PHE A 250 4.28 28.04 -25.70
C PHE A 250 5.45 29.00 -25.90
N ARG A 251 6.31 28.66 -26.88
CA ARG A 251 7.53 29.39 -27.22
C ARG A 251 7.61 29.67 -28.71
N GLN A 252 8.10 30.85 -29.08
CA GLN A 252 8.30 31.24 -30.48
C GLN A 252 9.24 30.26 -31.20
N VAL A 253 8.88 29.84 -32.41
CA VAL A 253 9.72 29.02 -33.29
C VAL A 253 10.54 29.90 -34.23
N GLU A 254 11.78 29.51 -34.48
CA GLU A 254 12.74 30.27 -35.31
C GLU A 254 12.48 30.10 -36.82
N ASP A 255 11.80 29.03 -37.23
CA ASP A 255 11.43 28.67 -38.60
C ASP A 255 10.13 29.35 -39.10
N TYR A 256 9.57 30.30 -38.33
CA TYR A 256 8.26 30.88 -38.61
C TYR A 256 8.14 31.55 -40.01
N GLY A 257 9.27 31.85 -40.65
CA GLY A 257 9.36 32.41 -42.00
C GLY A 257 9.39 31.39 -43.15
N GLU A 258 9.50 30.09 -42.89
CA GLU A 258 9.53 29.06 -43.93
C GLU A 258 8.11 28.71 -44.42
N SER A 259 7.97 28.46 -45.72
CA SER A 259 6.69 28.19 -46.39
C SER A 259 6.29 26.72 -46.28
N GLY A 260 5.13 26.44 -45.70
CA GLY A 260 4.54 25.10 -45.68
C GLY A 260 3.50 24.94 -44.56
N PRO A 261 2.52 24.03 -44.70
CA PRO A 261 1.59 23.72 -43.61
C PRO A 261 2.31 22.99 -42.47
N VAL A 262 1.88 23.24 -41.24
CA VAL A 262 2.33 22.47 -40.07
C VAL A 262 1.26 21.44 -39.77
N GLU A 263 1.64 20.17 -39.72
CA GLU A 263 0.71 19.08 -39.46
C GLU A 263 0.77 18.64 -38.00
N TYR A 264 -0.40 18.41 -37.42
CA TYR A 264 -0.56 17.95 -36.05
C TYR A 264 -1.45 16.72 -35.98
N LEU A 265 -1.00 15.72 -35.22
CA LEU A 265 -1.76 14.51 -34.94
C LEU A 265 -1.70 14.18 -33.45
N GLY A 266 -2.77 13.58 -32.94
CA GLY A 266 -2.86 13.08 -31.58
C GLY A 266 -2.88 11.56 -31.56
N LEU A 267 -2.14 10.95 -30.65
CA LEU A 267 -2.29 9.54 -30.30
C LEU A 267 -2.70 9.44 -28.83
N SER A 268 -3.72 8.65 -28.52
CA SER A 268 -4.15 8.41 -27.15
C SER A 268 -4.38 6.94 -26.88
N LEU A 269 -3.97 6.51 -25.69
CA LEU A 269 -4.24 5.18 -25.16
C LEU A 269 -5.51 5.30 -24.30
N ASN A 270 -6.48 4.41 -24.49
CA ASN A 270 -7.81 4.56 -23.90
C ASN A 270 -8.29 3.26 -23.27
N ASP A 271 -9.06 3.41 -22.19
CA ASP A 271 -9.63 2.34 -21.40
C ASP A 271 -8.56 1.27 -21.06
N THR A 272 -8.82 -0.02 -21.33
CA THR A 272 -7.85 -1.09 -21.04
C THR A 272 -7.05 -1.54 -22.26
N ASP A 273 -7.52 -1.21 -23.47
CA ASP A 273 -7.12 -1.90 -24.69
C ASP A 273 -7.33 -1.11 -25.99
N ASP A 274 -7.66 0.18 -25.95
CA ASP A 274 -7.92 0.96 -27.16
C ASP A 274 -6.77 1.94 -27.48
N VAL A 275 -6.40 2.08 -28.76
CA VAL A 275 -5.51 3.12 -29.29
C VAL A 275 -6.32 4.00 -30.23
N ARG A 276 -6.26 5.32 -30.07
CA ARG A 276 -6.98 6.27 -30.93
C ARG A 276 -6.03 7.25 -31.60
N LEU A 277 -6.09 7.31 -32.93
CA LEU A 277 -5.47 8.34 -33.77
C LEU A 277 -6.47 9.48 -34.01
N ILE A 278 -6.05 10.69 -33.67
CA ILE A 278 -6.89 11.89 -33.63
C ILE A 278 -6.31 12.92 -34.60
N SER A 279 -7.04 13.25 -35.66
CA SER A 279 -6.75 14.36 -36.56
C SER A 279 -7.31 15.68 -36.06
N LEU A 280 -6.83 16.79 -36.65
CA LEU A 280 -7.36 18.13 -36.44
C LEU A 280 -8.85 18.24 -36.85
N PRO A 281 -9.59 19.21 -36.30
CA PRO A 281 -11.00 19.38 -36.63
C PRO A 281 -11.19 19.71 -38.11
N GLY A 282 -12.01 18.92 -38.81
CA GLY A 282 -12.34 19.14 -40.21
C GLY A 282 -11.28 18.65 -41.21
N GLU A 283 -10.18 18.06 -40.74
CA GLU A 283 -9.14 17.49 -41.59
C GLU A 283 -9.30 15.96 -41.72
N PRO A 284 -9.17 15.40 -42.94
CA PRO A 284 -9.20 13.95 -43.14
C PRO A 284 -8.01 13.30 -42.44
N LEU A 285 -8.17 12.02 -42.10
CA LEU A 285 -7.11 11.22 -41.52
C LEU A 285 -6.04 10.90 -42.58
N ASP A 286 -4.76 11.00 -42.21
CA ASP A 286 -3.67 10.53 -43.06
C ASP A 286 -3.62 8.99 -43.06
N GLU A 287 -4.01 8.39 -44.19
CA GLU A 287 -4.03 6.95 -44.41
C GLU A 287 -2.64 6.31 -44.25
N THR A 288 -1.57 7.01 -44.63
CA THR A 288 -0.19 6.52 -44.49
C THR A 288 0.21 6.41 -43.03
N VAL A 289 -0.19 7.39 -42.21
CA VAL A 289 0.04 7.37 -40.77
C VAL A 289 -0.77 6.25 -40.12
N LYS A 290 -2.05 6.12 -40.50
CA LYS A 290 -2.94 5.06 -40.02
C LYS A 290 -2.34 3.67 -40.29
N ASP A 291 -1.92 3.41 -41.53
CA ASP A 291 -1.36 2.11 -41.92
C ASP A 291 -0.02 1.82 -41.21
N SER A 292 0.81 2.85 -41.05
CA SER A 292 2.09 2.72 -40.33
C SER A 292 1.92 2.42 -38.84
N LEU A 293 0.95 3.07 -38.19
CA LEU A 293 0.61 2.79 -36.79
C LEU A 293 -0.02 1.42 -36.63
N ARG A 294 -0.91 1.02 -37.54
CA ARG A 294 -1.47 -0.34 -37.58
C ARG A 294 -0.37 -1.39 -37.68
N ALA A 295 0.63 -1.17 -38.54
CA ALA A 295 1.79 -2.06 -38.66
C ALA A 295 2.59 -2.11 -37.35
N ALA A 296 2.87 -0.96 -36.71
CA ALA A 296 3.53 -0.92 -35.40
C ALA A 296 2.76 -1.67 -34.32
N ILE A 297 1.43 -1.57 -34.32
CA ILE A 297 0.57 -2.25 -33.35
C ILE A 297 0.69 -3.76 -33.51
N VAL A 298 0.58 -4.28 -34.74
CA VAL A 298 0.71 -5.72 -35.02
C VAL A 298 2.11 -6.22 -34.71
N GLU A 299 3.13 -5.41 -34.96
CA GLU A 299 4.54 -5.76 -34.70
C GLU A 299 4.89 -5.72 -33.20
N GLY A 300 4.27 -4.83 -32.43
CA GLY A 300 4.57 -4.59 -31.02
C GLY A 300 3.67 -5.32 -30.03
N TRP A 301 2.48 -5.74 -30.47
CA TRP A 301 1.50 -6.43 -29.62
C TRP A 301 1.20 -7.83 -30.16
N PRO A 302 1.77 -8.90 -29.54
CA PRO A 302 1.66 -10.27 -30.07
C PRO A 302 0.23 -10.78 -30.24
N ARG A 303 -0.73 -10.26 -29.46
CA ARG A 303 -2.14 -10.63 -29.55
C ARG A 303 -2.89 -9.90 -30.68
N GLY A 304 -2.30 -8.85 -31.24
CA GLY A 304 -2.83 -8.11 -32.39
C GLY A 304 -4.08 -7.28 -32.11
N ILE A 305 -4.72 -6.84 -33.20
CA ILE A 305 -5.92 -5.99 -33.20
C ILE A 305 -7.17 -6.88 -33.17
N GLN A 306 -8.09 -6.60 -32.25
CA GLN A 306 -9.40 -7.23 -32.18
C GLN A 306 -10.41 -6.57 -33.13
N LYS A 307 -10.41 -5.24 -33.20
CA LYS A 307 -11.34 -4.46 -34.03
C LYS A 307 -10.71 -3.13 -34.40
N GLU A 308 -11.05 -2.60 -35.58
CA GLU A 308 -10.67 -1.26 -36.02
C GLU A 308 -11.86 -0.52 -36.64
N GLY A 309 -11.91 0.81 -36.50
CA GLY A 309 -12.97 1.64 -37.09
C GLY A 309 -13.02 3.07 -36.55
N GLU A 310 -13.98 3.85 -37.06
CA GLU A 310 -14.19 5.22 -36.59
C GLU A 310 -14.91 5.28 -35.24
N TYR A 311 -14.48 6.20 -34.38
CA TYR A 311 -15.06 6.46 -33.06
C TYR A 311 -14.96 7.93 -32.68
N GLY A 312 -16.08 8.64 -32.54
CA GLY A 312 -16.09 10.06 -32.16
C GLY A 312 -15.28 10.98 -33.11
N GLY A 313 -15.16 10.56 -34.37
CA GLY A 313 -14.33 11.21 -35.41
C GLY A 313 -12.83 10.88 -35.33
N ALA A 314 -12.38 10.06 -34.39
CA ALA A 314 -11.03 9.49 -34.39
C ALA A 314 -11.04 8.10 -35.04
N PHE A 315 -9.87 7.59 -35.41
CA PHE A 315 -9.72 6.18 -35.79
C PHE A 315 -9.24 5.38 -34.58
N GLU A 316 -9.94 4.29 -34.26
CA GLU A 316 -9.71 3.47 -33.09
C GLU A 316 -9.25 2.07 -33.51
N TRP A 317 -8.19 1.59 -32.87
CA TRP A 317 -7.81 0.18 -32.83
C TRP A 317 -8.08 -0.36 -31.43
N LYS A 318 -9.01 -1.30 -31.34
CA LYS A 318 -9.23 -2.12 -30.14
C LYS A 318 -8.31 -3.31 -30.18
N LEU A 319 -7.45 -3.45 -29.19
CA LEU A 319 -6.42 -4.49 -29.12
C LEU A 319 -6.96 -5.73 -28.42
N LEU A 320 -6.49 -6.90 -28.83
CA LEU A 320 -6.87 -8.14 -28.16
C LEU A 320 -6.12 -8.27 -26.83
N GLY A 321 -6.85 -8.34 -25.70
CA GLY A 321 -6.25 -8.40 -24.36
C GLY A 321 -6.37 -7.07 -23.61
N ARG A 322 -5.42 -6.76 -22.73
CA ARG A 322 -5.42 -5.52 -21.93
C ARG A 322 -4.02 -4.90 -21.80
N PRO A 323 -3.44 -4.36 -22.89
CA PRO A 323 -2.09 -3.80 -22.87
C PRO A 323 -1.92 -2.62 -21.88
N TRP A 324 -2.99 -1.87 -21.59
CA TRP A 324 -2.94 -0.74 -20.64
C TRP A 324 -3.20 -1.15 -19.19
N ASP A 325 -3.54 -2.43 -18.96
CA ASP A 325 -3.72 -3.08 -17.66
C ASP A 325 -2.92 -4.40 -17.62
N ALA A 326 -1.68 -4.33 -18.12
CA ALA A 326 -0.84 -5.50 -18.35
C ALA A 326 -0.17 -6.01 -17.06
N HIS A 327 0.09 -7.32 -17.00
CA HIS A 327 0.80 -7.97 -15.89
C HIS A 327 1.90 -8.91 -16.40
N GLY A 328 2.95 -9.10 -15.60
CA GLY A 328 4.03 -10.03 -15.95
C GLY A 328 4.77 -9.62 -17.23
N THR A 329 4.90 -10.55 -18.18
CA THR A 329 5.63 -10.35 -19.45
C THR A 329 4.89 -9.40 -20.40
N GLU A 330 3.56 -9.34 -20.35
CA GLU A 330 2.76 -8.45 -21.21
C GLU A 330 3.08 -6.96 -20.97
N THR A 331 3.61 -6.63 -19.80
CA THR A 331 4.06 -5.29 -19.48
C THR A 331 5.24 -4.84 -20.36
N VAL A 332 6.01 -5.79 -20.90
CA VAL A 332 7.15 -5.54 -21.78
C VAL A 332 6.63 -5.27 -23.19
N ASP A 333 5.78 -6.16 -23.69
CA ASP A 333 5.12 -6.02 -25.00
C ASP A 333 4.38 -4.68 -25.10
N SER A 334 3.68 -4.27 -24.04
CA SER A 334 2.95 -2.99 -24.01
C SER A 334 3.88 -1.77 -24.13
N ARG A 335 5.11 -1.85 -23.58
CA ARG A 335 6.12 -0.77 -23.70
C ARG A 335 6.78 -0.77 -25.07
N LEU A 336 7.09 -1.96 -25.60
CA LEU A 336 7.62 -2.12 -26.96
C LEU A 336 6.61 -1.65 -28.00
N LEU A 337 5.32 -1.92 -27.80
CA LEU A 337 4.22 -1.40 -28.60
C LEU A 337 4.28 0.13 -28.71
N VAL A 338 4.35 0.84 -27.57
CA VAL A 338 4.50 2.30 -27.58
C VAL A 338 5.80 2.70 -28.28
N GLY A 339 6.93 2.05 -27.98
CA GLY A 339 8.21 2.35 -28.62
C GLY A 339 8.18 2.20 -30.15
N LYS A 340 7.54 1.15 -30.67
CA LYS A 340 7.38 0.93 -32.12
C LYS A 340 6.46 1.96 -32.76
N MET A 341 5.37 2.35 -32.11
CA MET A 341 4.51 3.44 -32.60
C MET A 341 5.31 4.76 -32.70
N LEU A 342 6.08 5.11 -31.66
CA LEU A 342 6.95 6.28 -31.67
C LEU A 342 7.99 6.22 -32.79
N LYS A 343 8.66 5.06 -32.97
CA LYS A 343 9.64 4.84 -34.04
C LYS A 343 9.04 5.01 -35.44
N LYS A 344 7.82 4.51 -35.68
CA LYS A 344 7.13 4.71 -36.97
C LYS A 344 6.73 6.16 -37.20
N MET A 345 6.22 6.85 -36.17
CA MET A 345 5.90 8.29 -36.28
C MET A 345 7.13 9.12 -36.61
N TRP A 346 8.27 8.83 -35.96
CA TRP A 346 9.54 9.47 -36.26
C TRP A 346 9.99 9.25 -37.71
N ALA A 347 9.92 8.01 -38.21
CA ALA A 347 10.25 7.68 -39.60
C ALA A 347 9.33 8.37 -40.63
N LEU A 348 8.13 8.78 -40.23
CA LEU A 348 7.19 9.59 -41.03
C LEU A 348 7.42 11.11 -40.90
N GLY A 349 8.50 11.52 -40.25
CA GLY A 349 8.88 12.93 -40.07
C GLY A 349 8.12 13.63 -38.95
N PHE A 350 7.44 12.92 -38.05
CA PHE A 350 6.78 13.52 -36.89
C PHE A 350 7.70 13.56 -35.67
N GLU A 351 7.89 14.76 -35.11
CA GLU A 351 8.47 14.94 -33.78
C GLU A 351 7.39 14.74 -32.69
N LEU A 352 7.77 14.09 -31.58
CA LEU A 352 6.93 13.98 -30.39
C LEU A 352 7.03 15.27 -29.58
N MET A 353 5.90 15.95 -29.41
CA MET A 353 5.76 17.13 -28.56
C MET A 353 5.47 16.69 -27.10
N PRO A 354 5.64 17.60 -26.11
CA PRO A 354 5.31 17.30 -24.72
C PRO A 354 3.87 16.75 -24.57
N LYS A 355 3.72 15.71 -23.75
CA LYS A 355 2.43 15.07 -23.49
C LYS A 355 1.43 16.04 -22.85
N ILE A 356 0.14 15.86 -23.11
CA ILE A 356 -0.92 16.68 -22.49
C ILE A 356 -1.85 15.81 -21.64
N ASP A 357 -1.92 16.11 -20.35
CA ASP A 357 -2.82 15.52 -19.37
C ASP A 357 -4.03 16.43 -19.18
N CYS A 358 -5.22 15.94 -19.53
CA CYS A 358 -6.43 16.77 -19.64
C CYS A 358 -7.59 16.36 -18.71
N SER A 359 -7.52 15.19 -18.08
CA SER A 359 -8.59 14.72 -17.20
C SER A 359 -8.08 14.33 -15.82
N GLY A 360 -9.00 14.36 -14.85
CA GLY A 360 -8.69 13.97 -13.48
C GLY A 360 -8.72 12.47 -13.21
N LYS A 361 -8.98 11.66 -14.25
CA LYS A 361 -9.22 10.22 -14.13
C LYS A 361 -7.87 9.49 -14.17
N LEU A 362 -7.55 8.76 -13.10
CA LEU A 362 -6.32 7.94 -12.98
C LEU A 362 -6.07 6.98 -14.15
N ALA A 363 -7.15 6.50 -14.80
CA ALA A 363 -7.09 5.56 -15.91
C ALA A 363 -7.07 6.23 -17.30
N ASP A 364 -7.15 7.55 -17.37
CA ASP A 364 -7.09 8.26 -18.63
C ASP A 364 -5.63 8.57 -18.97
N MET A 365 -5.13 7.97 -20.05
CA MET A 365 -3.73 8.10 -20.44
C MET A 365 -3.51 9.42 -21.19
N SER A 366 -2.29 9.96 -21.08
CA SER A 366 -1.90 11.24 -21.69
C SER A 366 -2.14 11.28 -23.20
N LEU A 367 -2.47 12.45 -23.73
CA LEU A 367 -2.47 12.71 -25.17
C LEU A 367 -1.01 12.91 -25.63
N MET A 368 -0.53 12.03 -26.51
CA MET A 368 0.73 12.23 -27.24
C MET A 368 0.46 13.12 -28.45
N VAL A 369 1.16 14.24 -28.54
CA VAL A 369 1.00 15.20 -29.63
C VAL A 369 2.19 15.06 -30.57
N PHE A 370 1.90 14.88 -31.86
CA PHE A 370 2.91 14.80 -32.91
C PHE A 370 2.81 16.03 -33.78
N ARG A 371 3.97 16.59 -34.13
CA ARG A 371 4.10 17.73 -35.06
C ARG A 371 5.01 17.32 -36.21
N ARG A 372 4.62 17.63 -37.45
CA ARG A 372 5.54 17.57 -38.60
C ARG A 372 6.13 18.97 -38.81
N PRO A 373 7.47 19.14 -38.79
CA PRO A 373 8.10 20.42 -39.11
C PRO A 373 7.73 20.90 -40.53
N ARG A 374 7.86 22.21 -40.80
CA ARG A 374 7.58 22.78 -42.13
C ARG A 374 8.59 22.29 -43.17
N GLU A 375 8.18 22.28 -44.44
CA GLU A 375 9.09 22.00 -45.57
C GLU A 375 10.26 22.99 -45.57
N GLY A 376 11.48 22.49 -45.38
CA GLY A 376 12.69 23.31 -45.22
C GLY A 376 13.42 23.10 -43.90
N GLY A 377 12.71 22.64 -42.86
CA GLY A 377 13.28 22.33 -41.55
C GLY A 377 14.23 21.12 -41.55
N ASN A 378 15.02 20.98 -40.49
CA ASN A 378 15.93 19.84 -40.30
C ASN A 378 15.17 18.52 -40.45
N ARG A 379 15.51 17.73 -41.47
CA ARG A 379 14.96 16.37 -41.64
C ARG A 379 15.34 15.53 -40.43
N LEU A 380 14.34 14.89 -39.82
CA LEU A 380 14.59 13.89 -38.78
C LEU A 380 15.37 12.71 -39.39
N PRO A 381 16.34 12.13 -38.67
CA PRO A 381 17.04 10.92 -39.10
C PRO A 381 16.06 9.78 -39.41
N GLU A 382 16.36 8.97 -40.43
CA GLU A 382 15.43 7.94 -40.95
C GLU A 382 15.06 6.84 -39.94
N SER A 383 15.90 6.57 -38.93
CA SER A 383 15.62 5.58 -37.89
C SER A 383 16.36 5.91 -36.61
N GLU A 384 15.60 6.18 -35.54
CA GLU A 384 16.14 6.22 -34.18
C GLU A 384 15.56 5.08 -33.32
N PRO A 385 16.41 4.42 -32.52
CA PRO A 385 15.96 3.46 -31.52
C PRO A 385 15.17 4.19 -30.42
N VAL A 386 14.04 3.63 -30.02
CA VAL A 386 13.27 4.16 -28.88
C VAL A 386 13.61 3.38 -27.63
N LEU A 387 14.25 4.05 -26.69
CA LEU A 387 14.56 3.52 -25.35
C LEU A 387 13.46 3.94 -24.36
N GLY A 388 12.72 2.97 -23.85
CA GLY A 388 11.81 3.14 -22.73
C GLY A 388 12.55 2.91 -21.41
N LEU A 389 12.45 3.87 -20.49
CA LEU A 389 12.86 3.72 -19.09
C LEU A 389 11.61 3.68 -18.22
N SER A 390 11.53 2.72 -17.31
CA SER A 390 10.40 2.56 -16.40
C SER A 390 10.88 2.24 -14.99
N LEU A 391 10.35 2.93 -14.01
CA LEU A 391 10.51 2.58 -12.60
C LEU A 391 9.52 1.45 -12.27
N HIS A 392 9.98 0.37 -11.67
CA HIS A 392 9.20 -0.84 -11.43
C HIS A 392 9.34 -1.30 -9.97
N ASP A 393 8.22 -1.74 -9.37
CA ASP A 393 8.15 -2.12 -7.96
C ASP A 393 8.71 -1.04 -7.01
N ALA A 394 9.54 -1.40 -6.03
CA ALA A 394 10.10 -0.49 -5.04
C ALA A 394 11.59 -0.15 -5.31
N ASP A 395 12.31 -1.03 -6.01
CA ASP A 395 13.77 -1.05 -6.06
C ASP A 395 14.35 -1.39 -7.45
N ASP A 396 13.54 -1.43 -8.51
CA ASP A 396 14.00 -1.82 -9.84
C ASP A 396 13.74 -0.76 -10.93
N ILE A 397 14.68 -0.65 -11.87
CA ILE A 397 14.50 0.07 -13.14
C ILE A 397 14.45 -0.96 -14.26
N ARG A 398 13.51 -0.77 -15.19
CA ARG A 398 13.41 -1.53 -16.42
C ARG A 398 13.75 -0.63 -17.61
N LEU A 399 14.61 -1.13 -18.47
CA LEU A 399 14.90 -0.56 -19.78
C LEU A 399 14.29 -1.49 -20.84
N THR A 400 13.62 -0.92 -21.83
CA THR A 400 13.10 -1.61 -23.01
C THR A 400 13.58 -0.85 -24.24
N CYS A 401 13.97 -1.53 -25.30
CA CYS A 401 14.40 -0.85 -26.53
C CYS A 401 13.73 -1.51 -27.74
N THR A 402 13.46 -0.72 -28.77
CA THR A 402 13.07 -1.24 -30.09
C THR A 402 14.23 -1.93 -30.83
N GLU A 403 15.46 -1.84 -30.31
CA GLU A 403 16.67 -2.43 -30.88
C GLU A 403 17.50 -3.18 -29.83
N ASP A 404 17.72 -4.46 -30.07
CA ASP A 404 18.31 -5.40 -29.10
C ASP A 404 19.79 -5.11 -28.84
N SER A 405 20.52 -4.68 -29.87
CA SER A 405 21.96 -4.34 -29.80
C SER A 405 22.26 -3.24 -28.77
N ILE A 406 21.32 -2.34 -28.53
CA ILE A 406 21.45 -1.26 -27.54
C ILE A 406 21.25 -1.80 -26.13
N ILE A 407 20.32 -2.73 -25.95
CA ILE A 407 20.13 -3.41 -24.66
C ILE A 407 21.41 -4.18 -24.29
N ASP A 408 21.99 -4.91 -25.24
CA ASP A 408 23.25 -5.64 -25.05
C ASP A 408 24.39 -4.69 -24.68
N SER A 409 24.50 -3.57 -25.37
CA SER A 409 25.51 -2.53 -25.10
C SER A 409 25.33 -1.91 -23.72
N MET A 410 24.10 -1.61 -23.31
CA MET A 410 23.79 -1.06 -21.99
C MET A 410 24.10 -2.06 -20.88
N GLU A 411 23.77 -3.33 -21.07
CA GLU A 411 24.11 -4.39 -20.14
C GLU A 411 25.63 -4.48 -19.93
N GLN A 412 26.41 -4.47 -21.01
CA GLN A 412 27.87 -4.47 -20.93
C GLN A 412 28.41 -3.27 -20.14
N VAL A 413 27.92 -2.06 -20.44
CA VAL A 413 28.33 -0.83 -19.72
C VAL A 413 28.02 -0.92 -18.23
N ILE A 414 26.86 -1.45 -17.85
CA ILE A 414 26.46 -1.60 -16.44
C ILE A 414 27.32 -2.67 -15.74
N ARG A 415 27.59 -3.81 -16.39
CA ARG A 415 28.48 -4.87 -15.86
C ARG A 415 29.91 -4.38 -15.64
N ILE A 416 30.44 -3.56 -16.54
CA ILE A 416 31.79 -2.96 -16.42
C ILE A 416 31.84 -2.00 -15.21
N LYS A 417 30.80 -1.19 -14.99
CA LYS A 417 30.74 -0.29 -13.83
C LYS A 417 30.62 -1.04 -12.49
N ASP A 418 29.94 -2.18 -12.48
CA ASP A 418 29.83 -3.06 -11.30
C ASP A 418 31.20 -3.70 -10.92
N THR A 419 32.03 -4.03 -11.91
CA THR A 419 33.35 -4.65 -11.70
C THR A 419 34.46 -3.66 -11.32
N MET A 420 34.31 -2.36 -11.60
CA MET A 420 35.31 -1.33 -11.30
C MET A 420 35.30 -0.80 -9.85
N GLY A 421 34.52 -1.37 -8.93
CA GLY A 421 34.58 -1.05 -7.50
C GLY A 421 34.13 0.38 -7.10
N ASN A 422 33.69 1.20 -8.05
CA ASN A 422 33.02 2.48 -7.77
C ASN A 422 31.57 2.21 -7.37
N SER A 423 31.38 1.64 -6.19
CA SER A 423 30.07 1.36 -5.63
C SER A 423 29.31 2.68 -5.44
N SER A 424 28.26 2.85 -6.23
CA SER A 424 27.08 3.57 -5.75
C SER A 424 26.67 2.96 -4.41
N PRO A 425 26.30 3.75 -3.39
CA PRO A 425 25.93 3.26 -2.06
C PRO A 425 24.77 2.22 -2.08
N VAL A 426 24.10 2.03 -3.22
CA VAL A 426 22.89 1.20 -3.33
C VAL A 426 23.14 -0.23 -3.86
N GLY A 427 24.32 -0.56 -4.40
CA GLY A 427 24.61 -1.92 -4.92
C GLY A 427 23.73 -2.33 -6.11
N ILE A 428 24.28 -2.33 -7.32
CA ILE A 428 23.53 -2.61 -8.55
C ILE A 428 23.54 -4.12 -8.82
N LYS A 429 22.39 -4.72 -9.15
CA LYS A 429 22.30 -6.10 -9.67
C LYS A 429 21.57 -6.10 -11.01
N ILE A 430 22.19 -6.73 -12.01
CA ILE A 430 21.49 -7.08 -13.24
C ILE A 430 20.81 -8.42 -13.02
N PHE A 431 19.48 -8.46 -13.14
CA PHE A 431 18.74 -9.72 -13.06
C PHE A 431 18.66 -10.32 -14.45
N GLY A 432 19.33 -11.47 -14.67
CA GLY A 432 19.35 -12.12 -15.98
C GLY A 432 19.46 -13.64 -15.90
N ILE A 433 18.33 -14.32 -16.07
CA ILE A 433 18.20 -15.55 -16.86
C ILE A 433 16.80 -15.45 -17.52
N GLY A 434 16.74 -15.00 -18.78
CA GLY A 434 15.49 -14.86 -19.57
C GLY A 434 15.20 -13.48 -20.19
N THR A 435 16.10 -12.50 -20.06
CA THR A 435 15.91 -11.10 -20.52
C THR A 435 16.12 -10.88 -22.02
N HIS A 436 16.96 -11.69 -22.68
CA HIS A 436 17.18 -11.60 -24.13
C HIS A 436 15.96 -11.99 -24.97
N GLU A 437 15.04 -12.82 -24.44
CA GLU A 437 13.84 -13.23 -25.19
C GLU A 437 12.76 -12.13 -25.28
N LEU A 438 12.92 -11.00 -24.58
CA LEU A 438 11.87 -9.98 -24.41
C LEU A 438 12.36 -8.52 -24.61
N ASN A 439 13.51 -8.27 -25.24
CA ASN A 439 14.03 -6.92 -25.54
C ASN A 439 14.04 -5.95 -24.35
N GLN A 440 14.43 -6.46 -23.17
CA GLN A 440 14.45 -5.69 -21.92
C GLN A 440 15.69 -5.95 -21.08
N LEU A 441 16.09 -4.94 -20.30
CA LEU A 441 17.06 -5.06 -19.22
C LEU A 441 16.41 -4.66 -17.89
N ARG A 442 16.53 -5.52 -16.87
CA ARG A 442 16.07 -5.22 -15.50
C ARG A 442 17.28 -4.97 -14.61
N ILE A 443 17.33 -3.78 -14.03
CA ILE A 443 18.39 -3.30 -13.14
C ILE A 443 17.76 -3.17 -11.75
N GLY A 444 18.19 -4.01 -10.82
CA GLY A 444 17.80 -3.91 -9.42
C GLY A 444 18.79 -3.09 -8.61
N PHE A 445 18.26 -2.20 -7.78
CA PHE A 445 19.01 -1.41 -6.82
C PHE A 445 18.87 -2.07 -5.45
N GLY A 446 19.80 -2.96 -5.11
CA GLY A 446 19.99 -3.37 -3.72
C GLY A 446 18.79 -3.98 -3.01
N GLY A 447 17.79 -4.49 -3.73
CA GLY A 447 16.77 -5.37 -3.18
C GLY A 447 17.43 -6.45 -2.34
N VAL A 448 16.95 -6.59 -1.10
CA VAL A 448 17.51 -7.45 -0.05
C VAL A 448 18.25 -8.63 -0.67
N LYS A 449 19.58 -8.74 -0.45
CA LYS A 449 20.28 -10.03 -0.62
C LYS A 449 19.37 -11.01 0.10
N GLY A 450 18.71 -11.91 -0.65
CA GLY A 450 17.62 -12.71 -0.12
C GLY A 450 18.03 -13.24 1.24
N LEU A 451 17.19 -13.03 2.25
CA LEU A 451 17.46 -13.44 3.62
C LEU A 451 18.02 -14.86 3.59
N ARG A 452 19.32 -14.98 3.82
CA ARG A 452 19.99 -16.29 3.79
C ARG A 452 19.85 -16.84 5.19
N GLU A 453 18.77 -17.57 5.39
CA GLU A 453 18.58 -18.32 6.62
C GLU A 453 19.52 -19.54 6.56
N PRO A 454 20.60 -19.60 7.38
CA PRO A 454 21.59 -20.68 7.31
C PRO A 454 21.00 -22.03 7.70
N GLU A 455 19.97 -22.03 8.56
CA GLU A 455 19.25 -23.22 9.02
C GLU A 455 17.74 -23.03 8.86
N PRO A 456 17.23 -23.13 7.61
CA PRO A 456 15.86 -22.73 7.29
C PRO A 456 14.79 -23.77 7.63
N TYR A 457 15.21 -25.00 7.92
CA TYR A 457 14.34 -26.12 8.31
C TYR A 457 14.61 -26.56 9.75
N THR A 458 15.40 -25.79 10.48
CA THR A 458 15.64 -26.00 11.90
C THR A 458 14.81 -24.97 12.66
N PRO A 459 14.02 -25.40 13.66
CA PRO A 459 13.40 -24.48 14.61
C PRO A 459 14.43 -23.54 15.23
N THR A 460 13.96 -22.44 15.80
CA THR A 460 14.84 -21.56 16.58
C THR A 460 15.45 -22.28 17.79
N SER A 461 16.40 -21.65 18.47
CA SER A 461 17.02 -22.15 19.71
C SER A 461 16.00 -22.54 20.77
N GLU A 462 14.93 -21.74 20.93
CA GLU A 462 13.83 -22.03 21.85
C GLU A 462 12.75 -22.93 21.24
N GLY A 463 12.94 -23.46 20.02
CA GLY A 463 12.05 -24.43 19.41
C GLY A 463 10.85 -23.83 18.67
N TYR A 464 10.92 -22.57 18.21
CA TYR A 464 9.85 -21.94 17.43
C TYR A 464 10.00 -22.17 15.92
N CYS A 465 8.88 -22.31 15.22
CA CYS A 465 8.78 -22.21 13.76
C CYS A 465 7.44 -21.58 13.35
N ALA A 466 7.17 -21.42 12.05
CA ALA A 466 5.92 -20.81 11.60
C ALA A 466 5.34 -21.44 10.32
N LEU A 467 4.02 -21.61 10.30
CA LEU A 467 3.23 -21.82 9.08
C LEU A 467 2.54 -20.51 8.70
N VAL A 468 2.67 -20.08 7.45
CA VAL A 468 2.11 -18.81 6.98
C VAL A 468 1.09 -19.04 5.88
N LEU A 469 -0.18 -18.70 6.16
CA LEU A 469 -1.26 -18.74 5.18
C LEU A 469 -1.20 -17.49 4.32
N SER A 470 -1.12 -17.65 2.99
CA SER A 470 -0.94 -16.53 2.07
C SER A 470 -1.47 -16.82 0.66
N ASN A 471 -1.56 -15.78 -0.18
CA ASN A 471 -1.78 -15.89 -1.62
C ASN A 471 -3.05 -16.65 -2.04
N SER A 472 -4.15 -16.57 -1.28
CA SER A 472 -5.41 -17.31 -1.49
C SER A 472 -5.33 -18.84 -1.42
N SER A 473 -4.17 -19.46 -1.70
CA SER A 473 -4.01 -20.89 -1.90
C SER A 473 -2.65 -21.43 -1.47
N ARG A 474 -1.88 -20.71 -0.64
CA ARG A 474 -0.54 -21.14 -0.23
C ARG A 474 -0.39 -21.23 1.28
N VAL A 475 0.43 -22.20 1.70
CA VAL A 475 1.03 -22.29 3.03
C VAL A 475 2.54 -22.26 2.84
N TYR A 476 3.20 -21.37 3.56
CA TYR A 476 4.65 -21.33 3.62
C TYR A 476 5.15 -21.83 4.97
N GLY A 477 6.14 -22.71 4.97
CA GLY A 477 6.85 -23.13 6.17
C GLY A 477 8.14 -22.34 6.35
N TYR A 478 8.30 -21.69 7.50
CA TYR A 478 9.51 -20.98 7.91
C TYR A 478 10.10 -21.64 9.16
N LYS A 479 11.36 -22.08 9.11
CA LYS A 479 12.01 -22.88 10.18
C LYS A 479 11.29 -24.18 10.54
N CYS A 480 10.38 -24.64 9.68
CA CYS A 480 9.61 -25.85 9.93
C CYS A 480 10.48 -27.10 9.69
N PRO A 481 10.60 -28.00 10.68
CA PRO A 481 11.21 -29.31 10.47
C PRO A 481 10.28 -30.21 9.65
N GLU A 482 10.82 -31.31 9.14
CA GLU A 482 10.08 -32.19 8.23
C GLU A 482 8.83 -32.79 8.88
N GLU A 483 8.84 -33.09 10.19
CA GLU A 483 7.64 -33.60 10.87
C GLU A 483 6.46 -32.62 10.85
N VAL A 484 6.71 -31.30 10.89
CA VAL A 484 5.68 -30.26 10.80
C VAL A 484 5.11 -30.20 9.38
N LEU A 485 5.98 -30.26 8.37
CA LEU A 485 5.55 -30.25 6.97
C LEU A 485 4.76 -31.52 6.63
N GLU A 486 5.20 -32.68 7.11
CA GLU A 486 4.49 -33.95 6.91
C GLU A 486 3.12 -33.97 7.62
N ALA A 487 3.01 -33.37 8.81
CA ALA A 487 1.73 -33.20 9.48
C ALA A 487 0.73 -32.40 8.62
N VAL A 488 1.18 -31.30 7.98
CA VAL A 488 0.36 -30.52 7.05
C VAL A 488 -0.03 -31.36 5.83
N ARG A 489 0.90 -32.12 5.24
CA ARG A 489 0.61 -33.01 4.10
C ARG A 489 -0.44 -34.06 4.45
N LYS A 490 -0.25 -34.77 5.57
CA LYS A 490 -1.16 -35.80 6.07
C LYS A 490 -2.57 -35.25 6.28
N ALA A 491 -2.70 -34.05 6.83
CA ALA A 491 -4.00 -33.43 7.13
C ALA A 491 -4.88 -33.20 5.89
N VAL A 492 -4.29 -33.02 4.70
CA VAL A 492 -5.02 -32.73 3.45
C VAL A 492 -4.84 -33.80 2.37
N LYS A 493 -4.09 -34.88 2.64
CA LYS A 493 -3.69 -35.91 1.67
C LYS A 493 -4.89 -36.54 0.96
N ASP A 494 -5.89 -36.95 1.72
CA ASP A 494 -7.08 -37.67 1.21
C ASP A 494 -7.96 -36.79 0.31
N GLN A 495 -7.69 -35.49 0.23
CA GLN A 495 -8.46 -34.53 -0.55
C GLN A 495 -7.85 -34.26 -1.93
N GLY A 496 -6.59 -34.68 -2.17
CA GLY A 496 -5.90 -34.46 -3.44
C GLY A 496 -5.75 -32.99 -3.84
N ILE A 497 -5.77 -32.06 -2.87
CA ILE A 497 -5.81 -30.61 -3.13
C ILE A 497 -4.45 -29.94 -3.24
N ILE A 498 -3.34 -30.65 -2.96
CA ILE A 498 -1.98 -30.10 -3.10
C ILE A 498 -1.61 -30.09 -4.59
N LYS A 499 -1.32 -28.89 -5.10
CA LYS A 499 -0.82 -28.65 -6.46
C LYS A 499 0.69 -28.72 -6.52
N ASN A 500 1.38 -28.07 -5.58
CA ASN A 500 2.83 -28.06 -5.49
C ASN A 500 3.26 -28.20 -4.03
N ASP A 501 4.36 -28.92 -3.81
CA ASP A 501 5.02 -29.07 -2.53
C ASP A 501 6.53 -29.09 -2.79
N ARG A 502 7.22 -28.02 -2.41
CA ARG A 502 8.63 -27.82 -2.76
C ARG A 502 9.29 -26.73 -1.93
N LYS A 503 10.62 -26.73 -1.94
CA LYS A 503 11.40 -25.56 -1.53
C LYS A 503 11.07 -24.36 -2.43
N CYS A 504 10.92 -23.18 -1.83
CA CYS A 504 10.56 -21.98 -2.56
C CYS A 504 11.68 -21.55 -3.52
N LYS A 505 11.35 -21.36 -4.80
CA LYS A 505 12.34 -20.95 -5.82
C LYS A 505 12.79 -19.48 -5.68
N LYS A 506 11.96 -18.64 -5.04
CA LYS A 506 12.16 -17.18 -4.99
C LYS A 506 12.87 -16.72 -3.71
N VAL A 507 12.80 -17.51 -2.66
CA VAL A 507 13.34 -17.20 -1.34
C VAL A 507 13.97 -18.48 -0.79
N GLU A 508 15.28 -18.45 -0.63
CA GLU A 508 16.05 -19.51 -0.01
C GLU A 508 15.56 -19.71 1.43
N GLY A 509 15.27 -20.94 1.81
CA GLY A 509 14.88 -21.27 3.18
C GLY A 509 13.39 -21.20 3.53
N LEU A 510 12.52 -21.00 2.54
CA LEU A 510 11.08 -21.13 2.72
C LEU A 510 10.58 -22.42 2.05
N HIS A 511 9.68 -23.16 2.71
CA HIS A 511 8.97 -24.27 2.08
C HIS A 511 7.62 -23.79 1.53
N GLU A 512 7.21 -24.19 0.33
CA GLU A 512 5.97 -23.77 -0.31
C GLU A 512 5.05 -24.98 -0.55
N ILE A 513 3.86 -24.94 0.05
CA ILE A 513 2.74 -25.84 -0.26
C ILE A 513 1.65 -25.00 -0.94
N GLU A 514 1.41 -25.26 -2.22
CA GLU A 514 0.36 -24.60 -3.03
C GLU A 514 -0.82 -25.54 -3.20
N PHE A 515 -2.03 -25.05 -2.95
CA PHE A 515 -3.27 -25.77 -3.17
C PHE A 515 -3.87 -25.47 -4.55
N ILE A 516 -4.57 -26.44 -5.13
CA ILE A 516 -5.28 -26.33 -6.41
C ILE A 516 -6.43 -25.31 -6.29
N LYS A 517 -7.07 -25.24 -5.13
CA LYS A 517 -8.20 -24.37 -4.83
C LYS A 517 -7.75 -23.10 -4.11
N TRP A 518 -8.53 -22.03 -4.20
CA TRP A 518 -8.35 -20.82 -3.39
C TRP A 518 -8.89 -21.03 -1.98
N VAL A 519 -8.21 -21.89 -1.20
CA VAL A 519 -8.61 -22.34 0.13
C VAL A 519 -8.90 -21.15 1.06
N TRP A 520 -8.05 -20.11 1.04
CA TRP A 520 -8.22 -18.93 1.91
C TRP A 520 -9.25 -17.93 1.36
N ALA A 521 -9.62 -18.02 0.08
CA ALA A 521 -10.65 -17.21 -0.58
C ALA A 521 -12.03 -17.90 -0.64
N ALA A 522 -12.19 -19.04 0.03
CA ALA A 522 -13.40 -19.86 -0.10
C ALA A 522 -14.67 -19.06 0.25
N ASN A 523 -15.76 -19.39 -0.45
CA ASN A 523 -17.09 -18.84 -0.21
C ASN A 523 -18.13 -19.96 -0.12
N GLY A 524 -19.30 -19.66 0.44
CA GLY A 524 -20.40 -20.61 0.60
C GLY A 524 -19.98 -21.91 1.30
N LYS A 525 -20.38 -23.06 0.73
CA LYS A 525 -20.12 -24.40 1.29
C LYS A 525 -18.63 -24.74 1.40
N ALA A 526 -17.80 -24.25 0.49
CA ALA A 526 -16.35 -24.50 0.52
C ALA A 526 -15.68 -23.97 1.79
N THR A 527 -16.30 -23.01 2.49
CA THR A 527 -15.77 -22.48 3.77
C THR A 527 -15.76 -23.50 4.90
N VAL A 528 -16.62 -24.53 4.82
CA VAL A 528 -16.65 -25.66 5.77
C VAL A 528 -15.45 -26.56 5.56
N ASP A 529 -15.10 -26.84 4.30
CA ASP A 529 -13.95 -27.69 3.95
C ASP A 529 -12.64 -27.07 4.45
N VAL A 530 -12.46 -25.76 4.27
CA VAL A 530 -11.27 -25.02 4.76
C VAL A 530 -11.06 -25.21 6.26
N ARG A 531 -12.15 -25.12 7.02
CA ARG A 531 -12.13 -25.29 8.49
C ARG A 531 -11.86 -26.73 8.89
N ARG A 532 -12.41 -27.69 8.16
CA ARG A 532 -12.09 -29.11 8.33
C ARG A 532 -10.60 -29.39 8.04
N TYR A 533 -10.03 -28.77 7.01
CA TYR A 533 -8.60 -28.87 6.71
C TYR A 533 -7.75 -28.26 7.82
N ALA A 534 -8.09 -27.05 8.27
CA ALA A 534 -7.39 -26.39 9.37
C ALA A 534 -7.46 -27.20 10.68
N LEU A 535 -8.63 -27.73 11.03
CA LEU A 535 -8.80 -28.58 12.22
C LEU A 535 -7.94 -29.84 12.14
N LYS A 536 -7.91 -30.52 10.98
CA LYS A 536 -7.04 -31.68 10.74
C LYS A 536 -5.55 -31.30 10.81
N MET A 537 -5.17 -30.11 10.35
CA MET A 537 -3.78 -29.63 10.49
C MET A 537 -3.42 -29.42 11.96
N VAL A 538 -4.29 -28.78 12.75
CA VAL A 538 -4.08 -28.59 14.20
C VAL A 538 -3.91 -29.93 14.92
N GLU A 539 -4.76 -30.91 14.61
CA GLU A 539 -4.68 -32.26 15.19
C GLU A 539 -3.38 -32.97 14.77
N ALA A 540 -3.03 -32.92 13.49
CA ALA A 540 -1.81 -33.56 12.98
C ALA A 540 -0.54 -32.93 13.57
N LEU A 541 -0.47 -31.61 13.72
CA LEU A 541 0.64 -30.92 14.38
C LEU A 541 0.80 -31.40 15.82
N ARG A 542 -0.30 -31.52 16.56
CA ARG A 542 -0.29 -32.04 17.94
C ARG A 542 0.20 -33.49 18.01
N GLU A 543 -0.21 -34.35 17.08
CA GLU A 543 0.25 -35.74 17.03
C GLU A 543 1.78 -35.84 16.96
N VAL A 544 2.41 -34.96 16.20
CA VAL A 544 3.87 -34.85 16.04
C VAL A 544 4.54 -33.96 17.10
N GLY A 545 3.81 -33.52 18.13
CA GLY A 545 4.38 -32.79 19.27
C GLY A 545 4.51 -31.28 19.08
N TRP A 546 3.74 -30.70 18.17
CA TRP A 546 3.76 -29.25 17.87
C TRP A 546 2.41 -28.61 18.17
N GLY A 547 2.46 -27.42 18.79
CA GLY A 547 1.28 -26.63 19.13
C GLY A 547 1.33 -25.27 18.45
N ILE A 548 0.17 -24.75 18.05
CA ILE A 548 0.05 -23.33 17.72
C ILE A 548 0.16 -22.56 19.02
N VAL A 549 1.04 -21.56 19.09
CA VAL A 549 1.16 -20.63 20.23
C VAL A 549 0.13 -19.52 20.06
N ASP A 550 0.14 -18.88 18.89
CA ASP A 550 -0.78 -17.81 18.54
C ASP A 550 -0.96 -17.71 17.02
N ASP A 551 -2.04 -17.05 16.61
CA ASP A 551 -2.44 -16.80 15.23
C ASP A 551 -2.43 -15.30 14.94
N LEU A 552 -1.42 -14.83 14.21
CA LEU A 552 -1.15 -13.40 14.05
C LEU A 552 -1.39 -12.91 12.64
N ASP A 553 -2.10 -11.79 12.54
CA ASP A 553 -2.25 -11.05 11.30
C ASP A 553 -1.07 -10.09 11.11
N MET A 554 -0.22 -10.40 10.12
CA MET A 554 0.91 -9.56 9.71
C MET A 554 0.68 -8.91 8.34
N SER A 555 -0.58 -8.82 7.88
CA SER A 555 -0.96 -8.39 6.54
C SER A 555 -0.86 -6.88 6.28
N ARG A 556 -0.45 -6.53 5.04
CA ARG A 556 -0.83 -5.32 4.28
C ARG A 556 -0.72 -5.58 2.79
N PRO A 557 -1.56 -4.97 1.94
CA PRO A 557 -2.98 -5.29 1.70
C PRO A 557 -3.43 -6.76 1.79
N PHE A 558 -2.49 -7.70 1.87
CA PHE A 558 -2.73 -9.09 1.52
C PHE A 558 -2.71 -9.99 2.74
N PHE A 559 -3.64 -10.94 2.78
CA PHE A 559 -3.73 -11.97 3.81
C PHE A 559 -2.38 -12.69 4.03
N VAL A 560 -1.72 -12.38 5.15
CA VAL A 560 -0.49 -13.01 5.65
C VAL A 560 -0.75 -13.37 7.10
N GLN A 561 -1.34 -14.56 7.28
CA GLN A 561 -1.70 -15.08 8.60
C GLN A 561 -0.58 -16.02 9.08
N VAL A 562 0.03 -15.70 10.21
CA VAL A 562 1.19 -16.42 10.75
C VAL A 562 0.77 -17.27 11.95
N TRP A 563 0.80 -18.59 11.77
CA TRP A 563 0.69 -19.55 12.88
C TRP A 563 2.07 -19.75 13.48
N VAL A 564 2.29 -19.17 14.65
CA VAL A 564 3.52 -19.40 15.42
C VAL A 564 3.41 -20.77 16.07
N LEU A 565 4.39 -21.64 15.81
CA LEU A 565 4.43 -23.01 16.31
C LEU A 565 5.55 -23.17 17.32
N HIS A 566 5.32 -24.01 18.33
CA HIS A 566 6.31 -24.38 19.35
C HIS A 566 6.18 -25.85 19.75
N LYS A 567 7.27 -26.45 20.24
CA LYS A 567 7.26 -27.84 20.72
C LYS A 567 6.46 -27.97 22.01
N ILE A 568 5.62 -28.98 22.07
CA ILE A 568 4.83 -29.31 23.26
C ILE A 568 5.68 -30.19 24.19
N ASP A 569 6.09 -29.66 25.34
CA ASP A 569 7.00 -30.32 26.29
C ASP A 569 6.40 -31.52 27.04
N ARG A 570 5.07 -31.75 26.99
CA ARG A 570 4.41 -32.84 27.74
C ARG A 570 3.48 -33.70 26.89
N LEU A 571 3.73 -35.01 26.93
CA LEU A 571 2.82 -36.09 26.51
C LEU A 571 1.40 -36.01 27.13
N SER A 572 1.20 -35.19 28.17
CA SER A 572 -0.10 -34.98 28.80
C SER A 572 -1.10 -34.21 27.93
N GLU A 573 -0.70 -33.50 26.88
CA GLU A 573 -1.65 -32.74 26.00
C GLU A 573 -2.33 -33.56 24.91
N ARG A 574 -2.04 -34.88 24.82
CA ARG A 574 -2.77 -35.79 23.96
C ARG A 574 -4.14 -36.09 24.58
N SER A 575 -5.12 -35.22 24.31
CA SER A 575 -6.52 -35.60 24.48
C SER A 575 -6.80 -36.80 23.56
N SER A 576 -7.39 -37.87 24.09
CA SER A 576 -7.91 -38.96 23.27
C SER A 576 -9.14 -38.55 22.44
N ARG A 577 -9.67 -37.34 22.68
CA ARG A 577 -10.80 -36.76 21.97
C ARG A 577 -10.32 -35.86 20.85
N ARG A 578 -11.09 -35.84 19.76
CA ARG A 578 -10.93 -34.92 18.63
C ARG A 578 -11.09 -33.48 19.10
N ASP A 579 -10.43 -32.56 18.40
CA ASP A 579 -10.67 -31.13 18.64
C ASP A 579 -12.00 -30.72 18.01
N LEU A 580 -12.66 -29.75 18.64
CA LEU A 580 -13.92 -29.16 18.17
C LEU A 580 -13.62 -27.80 17.55
N MET A 581 -14.24 -27.48 16.41
CA MET A 581 -14.23 -26.12 15.87
C MET A 581 -15.62 -25.49 15.87
N ILE A 582 -15.73 -24.29 16.45
CA ILE A 582 -16.90 -23.41 16.35
C ILE A 582 -16.53 -22.24 15.45
N SER A 583 -17.25 -22.04 14.35
CA SER A 583 -16.95 -20.94 13.43
C SER A 583 -18.09 -19.96 13.29
N LEU A 584 -17.72 -18.68 13.25
CA LEU A 584 -18.64 -17.57 13.00
C LEU A 584 -18.68 -17.26 11.51
N HIS A 585 -19.88 -17.13 10.96
CA HIS A 585 -20.11 -16.94 9.52
C HIS A 585 -21.16 -15.89 9.22
N ASP A 586 -20.99 -15.27 8.04
CA ASP A 586 -21.86 -14.22 7.52
C ASP A 586 -22.22 -13.19 8.59
N LYS A 587 -23.50 -12.89 8.79
CA LYS A 587 -23.98 -11.90 9.79
C LYS A 587 -24.46 -12.54 11.08
N ASN A 588 -24.83 -13.83 11.06
CA ASN A 588 -25.63 -14.45 12.10
C ASN A 588 -25.51 -15.98 12.19
N ASP A 589 -24.52 -16.60 11.57
CA ASP A 589 -24.37 -18.06 11.59
C ASP A 589 -23.28 -18.51 12.57
N ILE A 590 -23.59 -19.51 13.40
CA ILE A 590 -22.61 -20.29 14.17
C ILE A 590 -22.60 -21.71 13.63
N ARG A 591 -21.43 -22.24 13.27
CA ARG A 591 -21.28 -23.62 12.77
C ARG A 591 -20.42 -24.46 13.68
N ILE A 592 -20.87 -25.68 13.92
CA ILE A 592 -20.12 -26.74 14.61
C ILE A 592 -19.46 -27.62 13.56
N ILE A 593 -18.14 -27.76 13.68
CA ILE A 593 -17.34 -28.68 12.87
C ILE A 593 -16.65 -29.65 13.83
N LEU A 594 -17.16 -30.89 13.84
CA LEU A 594 -16.67 -31.98 14.67
C LEU A 594 -16.93 -33.30 13.95
N GLU A 595 -15.88 -34.10 13.72
CA GLU A 595 -15.98 -35.46 13.21
C GLU A 595 -15.87 -36.45 14.40
N ASP A 596 -17.01 -36.73 15.06
CA ASP A 596 -17.07 -37.59 16.25
C ASP A 596 -18.37 -38.44 16.27
N GLU A 597 -18.52 -39.32 17.27
CA GLU A 597 -19.71 -40.15 17.47
C GLU A 597 -20.98 -39.32 17.67
N ALA A 598 -22.12 -39.82 17.16
CA ALA A 598 -23.40 -39.11 17.15
C ALA A 598 -23.83 -38.58 18.53
N ASN A 599 -23.65 -39.36 19.60
CA ASN A 599 -24.02 -38.96 20.96
C ASN A 599 -23.19 -37.78 21.47
N ARG A 600 -21.90 -37.71 21.12
CA ARG A 600 -21.04 -36.59 21.52
C ARG A 600 -21.35 -35.34 20.72
N LEU A 601 -21.57 -35.51 19.42
CA LEU A 601 -22.02 -34.42 18.56
C LEU A 601 -23.34 -33.82 19.08
N PHE A 602 -24.29 -34.65 19.51
CA PHE A 602 -25.54 -34.20 20.13
C PHE A 602 -25.30 -33.38 21.40
N ASN A 603 -24.45 -33.85 22.32
CA ASN A 603 -24.13 -33.11 23.56
C ASN A 603 -23.45 -31.75 23.27
N VAL A 604 -22.58 -31.70 22.26
CA VAL A 604 -21.95 -30.45 21.82
C VAL A 604 -22.99 -29.50 21.20
N GLN A 605 -23.90 -30.02 20.37
CA GLN A 605 -25.00 -29.24 19.80
C GLN A 605 -25.90 -28.67 20.90
N GLU A 606 -26.24 -29.46 21.91
CA GLU A 606 -27.07 -29.01 23.04
C GLU A 606 -26.38 -27.93 23.88
N ALA A 607 -25.08 -28.10 24.17
CA ALA A 607 -24.31 -27.08 24.88
C ALA A 607 -24.24 -25.75 24.10
N VAL A 608 -24.02 -25.80 22.78
CA VAL A 608 -24.03 -24.60 21.93
C VAL A 608 -25.43 -23.98 21.87
N ARG A 609 -26.47 -24.79 21.71
CA ARG A 609 -27.88 -24.35 21.69
C ARG A 609 -28.23 -23.63 22.99
N GLN A 610 -27.94 -24.22 24.13
CA GLN A 610 -28.17 -23.63 25.45
C GLN A 610 -27.39 -22.31 25.59
N GLY A 611 -26.10 -22.30 25.20
CA GLY A 611 -25.27 -21.10 25.23
C GLY A 611 -25.88 -19.94 24.44
N ILE A 612 -26.40 -20.21 23.24
CA ILE A 612 -27.09 -19.21 22.41
C ILE A 612 -28.39 -18.74 23.06
N VAL A 613 -29.26 -19.67 23.47
CA VAL A 613 -30.62 -19.36 24.00
C VAL A 613 -30.57 -18.56 25.31
N ASN A 614 -29.50 -18.68 26.09
CA ASN A 614 -29.29 -17.88 27.30
C ASN A 614 -29.25 -16.36 27.03
N CYS A 615 -28.92 -15.94 25.81
CA CYS A 615 -28.60 -14.54 25.50
C CYS A 615 -29.29 -14.02 24.25
N TRP A 616 -29.76 -14.93 23.38
CA TRP A 616 -30.21 -14.61 22.04
C TRP A 616 -31.22 -15.64 21.52
N GLN A 617 -31.67 -15.45 20.29
CA GLN A 617 -32.68 -16.30 19.65
C GLN A 617 -32.11 -17.05 18.44
N ILE A 618 -32.40 -18.34 18.37
CA ILE A 618 -32.16 -19.19 17.20
C ILE A 618 -33.38 -19.10 16.28
N THR A 619 -33.16 -18.83 14.99
CA THR A 619 -34.23 -18.81 13.98
C THR A 619 -34.34 -20.13 13.23
N SER A 620 -33.22 -20.81 13.01
CA SER A 620 -33.19 -22.11 12.34
C SER A 620 -31.95 -22.91 12.70
N GLU A 621 -32.06 -24.23 12.58
CA GLU A 621 -30.96 -25.18 12.75
C GLU A 621 -30.94 -26.11 11.54
N THR A 622 -29.79 -26.26 10.88
CA THR A 622 -29.68 -27.00 9.60
C THR A 622 -28.34 -27.72 9.47
N ASP A 623 -28.30 -28.78 8.66
CA ASP A 623 -27.03 -29.28 8.14
C ASP A 623 -26.55 -28.39 6.98
N TYR A 624 -25.38 -27.80 7.15
CA TYR A 624 -24.72 -27.00 6.13
C TYR A 624 -23.42 -27.67 5.70
N SER A 625 -23.53 -28.55 4.69
CA SER A 625 -22.36 -29.22 4.10
C SER A 625 -21.61 -30.11 5.11
N GLY A 626 -22.36 -30.81 5.97
CA GLY A 626 -21.82 -31.66 7.03
C GLY A 626 -21.32 -30.89 8.27
N ALA A 627 -21.61 -29.60 8.37
CA ALA A 627 -21.47 -28.82 9.60
C ALA A 627 -22.85 -28.50 10.16
N TYR A 628 -23.02 -28.60 11.47
CA TYR A 628 -24.29 -28.25 12.10
C TYR A 628 -24.35 -26.72 12.28
N GLN A 629 -25.30 -26.07 11.62
CA GLN A 629 -25.42 -24.62 11.59
C GLN A 629 -26.62 -24.15 12.42
N PHE A 630 -26.35 -23.25 13.36
CA PHE A 630 -27.34 -22.40 14.01
C PHE A 630 -27.39 -21.06 13.30
N GLN A 631 -28.58 -20.66 12.86
CA GLN A 631 -28.84 -19.32 12.36
C GLN A 631 -29.52 -18.51 13.46
N LEU A 632 -28.97 -17.33 13.74
CA LEU A 632 -29.43 -16.44 14.81
C LEU A 632 -30.35 -15.34 14.28
N ALA A 633 -31.25 -14.85 15.14
CA ALA A 633 -32.07 -13.69 14.82
C ALA A 633 -31.20 -12.44 14.60
N GLY A 634 -31.53 -11.62 13.60
CA GLY A 634 -30.80 -10.37 13.32
C GLY A 634 -29.39 -10.58 12.75
N ALA A 635 -28.45 -9.71 13.14
CA ALA A 635 -27.09 -9.68 12.58
C ALA A 635 -26.00 -9.46 13.67
N PRO A 636 -25.92 -10.33 14.71
CA PRO A 636 -25.05 -10.13 15.88
C PRO A 636 -23.56 -10.09 15.53
N PHE A 637 -23.13 -10.75 14.46
CA PHE A 637 -21.72 -10.81 14.04
C PHE A 637 -21.39 -9.83 12.91
N SER A 638 -22.28 -8.89 12.60
CA SER A 638 -22.02 -7.88 11.56
C SER A 638 -21.24 -6.68 12.11
N ALA A 639 -20.46 -6.04 11.23
CA ALA A 639 -19.73 -4.82 11.57
C ALA A 639 -20.64 -3.62 11.94
N GLY A 640 -21.95 -3.71 11.73
CA GLY A 640 -22.94 -2.68 12.08
C GLY A 640 -23.91 -3.15 13.17
N CYS A 641 -23.54 -4.11 13.99
CA CYS A 641 -24.41 -4.63 15.05
C CYS A 641 -24.80 -3.51 16.04
N ASP A 642 -26.11 -3.31 16.24
CA ASP A 642 -26.67 -2.34 17.20
C ASP A 642 -26.58 -2.82 18.67
N LYS A 643 -26.21 -4.09 18.88
CA LYS A 643 -26.08 -4.76 20.19
C LYS A 643 -24.75 -5.52 20.32
N PRO A 644 -23.60 -4.81 20.23
CA PRO A 644 -22.28 -5.45 20.14
C PRO A 644 -21.87 -6.19 21.42
N VAL A 645 -22.37 -5.78 22.59
CA VAL A 645 -22.07 -6.44 23.87
C VAL A 645 -22.83 -7.76 23.97
N GLU A 646 -24.12 -7.76 23.65
CA GLU A 646 -24.95 -8.96 23.64
C GLU A 646 -24.44 -9.98 22.63
N ALA A 647 -23.95 -9.54 21.46
CA ALA A 647 -23.30 -10.42 20.49
C ALA A 647 -22.05 -11.12 21.05
N LYS A 648 -21.22 -10.42 21.83
CA LYS A 648 -20.04 -10.99 22.51
C LYS A 648 -20.44 -11.91 23.67
N GLN A 649 -21.53 -11.60 24.37
CA GLN A 649 -22.12 -12.45 25.41
C GLN A 649 -22.59 -13.81 24.86
N ILE A 650 -23.09 -13.87 23.62
CA ILE A 650 -23.41 -15.16 22.95
C ILE A 650 -22.17 -16.06 22.93
N LEU A 651 -21.03 -15.54 22.49
CA LEU A 651 -19.79 -16.32 22.39
C LEU A 651 -19.27 -16.76 23.76
N LEU A 652 -19.32 -15.85 24.74
CA LEU A 652 -18.93 -16.15 26.12
C LEU A 652 -19.82 -17.26 26.72
N SER A 653 -21.13 -17.20 26.47
CA SER A 653 -22.10 -18.21 26.93
C SER A 653 -21.89 -19.55 26.25
N VAL A 654 -21.65 -19.57 24.93
CA VAL A 654 -21.35 -20.81 24.18
C VAL A 654 -20.08 -21.48 24.71
N ILE A 655 -19.00 -20.73 24.93
CA ILE A 655 -17.75 -21.28 25.48
C ILE A 655 -17.97 -21.80 26.91
N THR A 656 -18.76 -21.07 27.71
CA THR A 656 -19.10 -21.44 29.09
C THR A 656 -19.86 -22.77 29.14
N GLU A 657 -20.93 -22.91 28.37
CA GLU A 657 -21.75 -24.12 28.35
C GLU A 657 -21.04 -25.31 27.72
N LEU A 658 -20.19 -25.08 26.72
CA LEU A 658 -19.30 -26.12 26.18
C LEU A 658 -18.37 -26.68 27.26
N GLU A 659 -17.68 -25.84 28.05
CA GLU A 659 -16.79 -26.36 29.10
C GLU A 659 -17.59 -27.07 30.21
N ARG A 660 -18.74 -26.53 30.62
CA ARG A 660 -19.57 -27.11 31.69
C ARG A 660 -20.14 -28.48 31.34
N GLN A 661 -20.76 -28.58 30.16
CA GLN A 661 -21.55 -29.76 29.79
C GLN A 661 -20.70 -30.83 29.11
N THR A 662 -19.65 -30.43 28.38
CA THR A 662 -18.87 -31.35 27.53
C THR A 662 -17.39 -31.43 27.90
N GLY A 663 -16.88 -30.44 28.65
CA GLY A 663 -15.48 -30.30 28.99
C GLY A 663 -14.62 -29.66 27.90
N TYR A 664 -15.19 -29.28 26.74
CA TYR A 664 -14.45 -28.58 25.69
C TYR A 664 -14.10 -27.15 26.14
N ARG A 665 -12.81 -26.85 26.26
CA ARG A 665 -12.27 -25.53 26.60
C ARG A 665 -11.71 -24.85 25.36
N LEU A 666 -11.90 -23.55 25.21
CA LEU A 666 -11.26 -22.77 24.16
C LEU A 666 -9.73 -22.89 24.30
N VAL A 667 -9.04 -23.32 23.25
CA VAL A 667 -7.57 -23.39 23.26
C VAL A 667 -6.94 -22.44 22.26
N ARG A 668 -7.54 -22.21 21.08
CA ARG A 668 -7.03 -21.29 20.06
C ARG A 668 -8.15 -20.65 19.26
N THR A 669 -7.83 -19.56 18.59
CA THR A 669 -8.66 -18.94 17.55
C THR A 669 -7.86 -18.87 16.26
N LEU A 670 -8.52 -19.12 15.12
CA LEU A 670 -7.90 -19.14 13.81
C LEU A 670 -8.65 -18.26 12.81
N SER A 671 -7.91 -17.39 12.12
CA SER A 671 -8.35 -16.57 10.99
C SER A 671 -8.05 -17.28 9.69
N LEU A 672 -9.09 -17.87 9.09
CA LEU A 672 -8.96 -18.82 7.98
C LEU A 672 -9.42 -18.25 6.63
N SER A 673 -9.63 -16.94 6.52
CA SER A 673 -10.13 -16.33 5.28
C SER A 673 -9.52 -14.98 5.00
N GLN A 674 -9.17 -14.76 3.73
CA GLN A 674 -8.75 -13.47 3.21
C GLN A 674 -9.91 -12.53 2.85
N ASN A 675 -11.15 -13.03 2.90
CA ASN A 675 -12.32 -12.24 2.52
C ASN A 675 -12.59 -11.17 3.59
N ARG A 676 -12.90 -9.93 3.16
CA ARG A 676 -13.33 -8.87 4.07
C ARG A 676 -14.50 -9.36 4.93
N GLY A 677 -14.46 -9.11 6.23
CA GLY A 677 -15.48 -9.64 7.14
C GLY A 677 -15.18 -11.02 7.72
N ALA A 678 -13.96 -11.56 7.52
CA ALA A 678 -13.51 -12.80 8.13
C ALA A 678 -13.56 -12.71 9.67
N LYS A 679 -13.97 -13.81 10.31
CA LYS A 679 -14.16 -13.91 11.76
C LYS A 679 -13.35 -15.09 12.29
N SER A 680 -13.07 -15.09 13.58
CA SER A 680 -12.36 -16.18 14.23
C SER A 680 -13.12 -17.51 14.11
N SER A 681 -12.36 -18.58 13.87
CA SER A 681 -12.80 -19.96 14.08
C SER A 681 -12.18 -20.46 15.39
N LEU A 682 -13.02 -20.78 16.36
CA LEU A 682 -12.63 -21.15 17.72
C LEU A 682 -12.30 -22.64 17.74
N VAL A 683 -11.08 -22.99 18.15
CA VAL A 683 -10.66 -24.36 18.38
C VAL A 683 -10.80 -24.67 19.87
N LEU A 684 -11.60 -25.67 20.19
CA LEU A 684 -11.81 -26.13 21.55
C LEU A 684 -11.30 -27.56 21.72
N ARG A 685 -10.80 -27.85 22.92
CA ARG A 685 -10.22 -29.14 23.27
C ARG A 685 -10.64 -29.52 24.68
N VAL A 686 -10.88 -30.81 24.90
CA VAL A 686 -11.01 -31.34 26.25
C VAL A 686 -9.61 -31.45 26.86
N PRO A 687 -9.28 -30.67 27.90
CA PRO A 687 -7.99 -30.75 28.54
C PRO A 687 -7.84 -32.10 29.28
N PRO A 688 -6.62 -32.50 29.64
CA PRO A 688 -6.38 -33.68 30.48
C PRO A 688 -7.13 -33.54 31.82
N PRO A 689 -7.41 -34.64 32.53
CA PRO A 689 -8.10 -34.58 33.82
C PRO A 689 -7.31 -33.72 34.81
N GLU A 690 -7.73 -32.47 35.00
CA GLU A 690 -7.27 -31.59 36.07
C GLU A 690 -7.83 -32.12 37.41
N ALA A 691 -7.10 -31.91 38.51
CA ALA A 691 -7.68 -32.05 39.84
C ALA A 691 -8.96 -31.20 39.89
N ALA A 692 -10.07 -31.78 40.34
CA ALA A 692 -11.39 -31.18 40.27
C ALA A 692 -11.41 -29.77 40.89
N SER A 693 -11.26 -28.73 40.08
CA SER A 693 -11.42 -27.34 40.50
C SER A 693 -12.89 -26.96 40.36
N GLY A 694 -13.47 -26.38 41.41
CA GLY A 694 -14.86 -25.88 41.41
C GLY A 694 -15.10 -24.67 40.50
N ASN A 695 -14.17 -24.37 39.59
CA ASN A 695 -14.15 -23.18 38.73
C ASN A 695 -14.38 -23.50 37.24
N ARG A 696 -14.86 -24.70 36.91
CA ARG A 696 -15.22 -25.05 35.51
C ARG A 696 -16.25 -24.06 34.95
N GLY A 697 -15.97 -23.51 33.78
CA GLY A 697 -16.89 -22.62 33.08
C GLY A 697 -17.14 -21.29 33.79
N LYS A 698 -16.17 -20.75 34.55
CA LYS A 698 -16.23 -19.37 35.07
C LYS A 698 -15.42 -18.46 34.16
N TYR A 699 -16.11 -17.69 33.32
CA TYR A 699 -15.50 -16.78 32.34
C TYR A 699 -15.96 -15.34 32.52
N MET A 700 -15.08 -14.41 32.16
CA MET A 700 -15.37 -12.98 32.05
C MET A 700 -14.98 -12.48 30.66
N GLY A 701 -15.87 -11.75 30.02
CA GLY A 701 -15.59 -11.04 28.77
C GLY A 701 -15.11 -9.63 29.05
N MET A 702 -14.12 -9.17 28.27
CA MET A 702 -13.71 -7.78 28.21
C MET A 702 -13.71 -7.28 26.77
N SER A 703 -14.34 -6.14 26.56
CA SER A 703 -14.55 -5.53 25.26
C SER A 703 -14.01 -4.11 25.23
N LEU A 704 -13.27 -3.80 24.17
CA LEU A 704 -12.87 -2.43 23.83
C LEU A 704 -13.80 -1.95 22.72
N ASP A 705 -14.64 -0.98 23.00
CA ASP A 705 -15.69 -0.54 22.09
C ASP A 705 -15.57 0.96 21.77
N GLU A 706 -16.21 1.35 20.66
CA GLU A 706 -16.14 2.71 20.13
C GLU A 706 -14.68 3.22 20.08
N ALA A 707 -14.42 4.49 20.40
CA ALA A 707 -13.06 5.01 20.42
C ALA A 707 -12.44 5.04 21.83
N ASP A 708 -13.26 4.85 22.87
CA ASP A 708 -12.95 5.27 24.24
C ASP A 708 -13.62 4.44 25.35
N LEU A 709 -14.23 3.29 25.02
CA LEU A 709 -14.97 2.48 26.00
C LEU A 709 -14.22 1.19 26.37
N ILE A 710 -14.22 0.85 27.66
CA ILE A 710 -13.87 -0.48 28.18
C ILE A 710 -15.10 -1.04 28.85
N ARG A 711 -15.47 -2.29 28.52
CA ARG A 711 -16.59 -2.99 29.14
C ARG A 711 -16.15 -4.35 29.65
N ILE A 712 -16.64 -4.73 30.83
CA ILE A 712 -16.52 -6.09 31.35
C ILE A 712 -17.91 -6.67 31.64
N PHE A 713 -18.04 -7.97 31.48
CA PHE A 713 -19.28 -8.69 31.74
C PHE A 713 -18.99 -10.16 32.05
N PRO A 714 -19.75 -10.80 32.95
CA PRO A 714 -19.62 -12.23 33.23
C PRO A 714 -20.35 -13.06 32.16
N ALA A 715 -20.30 -14.38 32.28
CA ALA A 715 -21.16 -15.24 31.47
C ALA A 715 -22.65 -14.94 31.75
N PRO A 716 -23.53 -15.02 30.74
CA PRO A 716 -24.97 -14.82 30.92
C PRO A 716 -25.56 -15.74 31.99
N GLY A 717 -26.35 -15.17 32.90
CA GLY A 717 -26.88 -15.86 34.09
C GLY A 717 -25.98 -15.79 35.33
N GLU A 718 -24.76 -15.25 35.22
CA GLU A 718 -23.86 -15.00 36.36
C GLU A 718 -23.86 -13.53 36.79
N PHE A 719 -23.34 -13.24 37.99
CA PHE A 719 -23.16 -11.87 38.46
C PHE A 719 -21.72 -11.39 38.25
N LEU A 720 -21.56 -10.11 37.89
CA LEU A 720 -20.25 -9.49 37.84
C LEU A 720 -19.68 -9.38 39.26
N ASP A 721 -18.47 -9.89 39.46
CA ASP A 721 -17.78 -9.81 40.75
C ASP A 721 -17.42 -8.34 41.04
N ALA A 722 -18.10 -7.74 42.02
CA ALA A 722 -17.92 -6.34 42.39
C ALA A 722 -16.48 -6.02 42.84
N SER A 723 -15.76 -6.99 43.44
CA SER A 723 -14.37 -6.79 43.81
C SER A 723 -13.47 -6.70 42.58
N VAL A 724 -13.70 -7.55 41.57
CA VAL A 724 -12.95 -7.50 40.30
C VAL A 724 -13.26 -6.20 39.56
N GLN A 725 -14.53 -5.80 39.50
CA GLN A 725 -14.94 -4.52 38.93
C GLN A 725 -14.22 -3.34 39.59
N GLN A 726 -14.19 -3.28 40.92
CA GLN A 726 -13.55 -2.19 41.67
C GLN A 726 -12.03 -2.14 41.44
N GLU A 727 -11.35 -3.28 41.44
CA GLU A 727 -9.90 -3.38 41.19
C GLU A 727 -9.55 -2.91 39.77
N ILE A 728 -10.31 -3.35 38.76
CA ILE A 728 -10.09 -2.96 37.37
C ILE A 728 -10.39 -1.48 37.14
N GLY A 729 -11.50 -0.96 37.70
CA GLY A 729 -11.80 0.48 37.67
C GLY A 729 -10.70 1.32 38.33
N GLY A 730 -10.13 0.83 39.43
CA GLY A 730 -8.98 1.44 40.10
C GLY A 730 -7.72 1.46 39.24
N VAL A 731 -7.44 0.39 38.48
CA VAL A 731 -6.33 0.34 37.53
C VAL A 731 -6.54 1.32 36.39
N ILE A 732 -7.73 1.32 35.77
CA ILE A 732 -8.07 2.20 34.64
C ILE A 732 -7.90 3.67 35.06
N SER A 733 -8.46 4.05 36.21
CA SER A 733 -8.43 5.43 36.70
C SER A 733 -7.02 5.93 37.03
N LYS A 734 -6.12 5.04 37.45
CA LYS A 734 -4.71 5.38 37.76
C LYS A 734 -3.80 5.31 36.53
N ALA A 735 -4.11 4.45 35.57
CA ALA A 735 -3.25 4.16 34.44
C ALA A 735 -3.49 5.09 33.25
N TRP A 736 -4.73 5.49 33.02
CA TRP A 736 -5.08 6.38 31.91
C TRP A 736 -4.94 7.84 32.34
N ALA A 737 -3.94 8.55 31.82
CA ALA A 737 -3.57 9.90 32.27
C ALA A 737 -4.70 10.92 32.15
N ASN A 738 -5.58 10.78 31.14
CA ASN A 738 -6.73 11.67 30.96
C ASN A 738 -7.91 11.32 31.89
N GLY A 739 -7.87 10.18 32.57
CA GLY A 739 -8.91 9.76 33.51
C GLY A 739 -10.19 9.24 32.86
N VAL A 740 -11.15 8.92 33.72
CA VAL A 740 -12.47 8.39 33.34
C VAL A 740 -13.47 9.56 33.28
N ASP A 741 -14.23 9.66 32.18
CA ASP A 741 -15.30 10.64 31.99
C ASP A 741 -16.53 10.23 32.81
N ARG A 742 -16.97 8.98 32.62
CA ARG A 742 -18.06 8.36 33.37
C ARG A 742 -17.88 6.85 33.46
N GLU A 743 -18.48 6.27 34.49
CA GLU A 743 -18.57 4.82 34.65
C GLU A 743 -19.94 4.42 35.21
N GLY A 744 -20.34 3.17 34.98
CA GLY A 744 -21.59 2.64 35.51
C GLY A 744 -22.03 1.33 34.88
N GLY A 745 -23.20 0.85 35.32
CA GLY A 745 -23.84 -0.31 34.72
C GLY A 745 -24.30 -0.02 33.28
N PHE A 746 -24.09 -1.00 32.39
CA PHE A 746 -24.49 -0.95 30.99
C PHE A 746 -25.30 -2.21 30.62
N GLY A 747 -26.42 -2.00 29.92
CA GLY A 747 -27.29 -3.10 29.52
C GLY A 747 -27.82 -3.92 30.71
N THR A 748 -27.97 -5.23 30.54
CA THR A 748 -28.54 -6.12 31.55
C THR A 748 -27.51 -6.64 32.57
N ASN A 749 -26.22 -6.71 32.21
CA ASN A 749 -25.19 -7.31 33.06
C ASN A 749 -23.75 -6.99 32.60
N ALA A 750 -23.47 -5.72 32.28
CA ALA A 750 -22.12 -5.26 31.97
C ALA A 750 -21.79 -4.01 32.80
N TYR A 751 -20.50 -3.76 32.98
CA TYR A 751 -20.01 -2.51 33.56
C TYR A 751 -19.10 -1.80 32.55
N GLU A 752 -19.30 -0.49 32.42
CA GLU A 752 -18.64 0.34 31.41
C GLU A 752 -17.81 1.44 32.07
N TRP A 753 -16.61 1.65 31.53
CA TRP A 753 -15.81 2.85 31.73
C TRP A 753 -15.67 3.60 30.40
N LYS A 754 -16.11 4.86 30.39
CA LYS A 754 -15.85 5.80 29.30
C LYS A 754 -14.63 6.64 29.64
N LEU A 755 -13.59 6.52 28.84
CA LEU A 755 -12.32 7.20 29.05
C LEU A 755 -12.36 8.61 28.45
N GLN A 756 -11.70 9.58 29.09
CA GLN A 756 -11.48 10.88 28.47
C GLN A 756 -10.44 10.75 27.35
N GLY A 757 -10.78 11.20 26.14
CA GLY A 757 -9.93 11.01 24.95
C GLY A 757 -10.38 9.80 24.11
N LYS A 758 -9.49 9.28 23.25
CA LYS A 758 -9.82 8.21 22.29
C LYS A 758 -8.74 7.12 22.20
N PRO A 759 -8.43 6.39 23.30
CA PRO A 759 -7.31 5.43 23.37
C PRO A 759 -7.27 4.38 22.25
N TRP A 760 -8.43 4.00 21.70
CA TRP A 760 -8.53 2.99 20.64
C TRP A 760 -8.46 3.59 19.23
N SER A 761 -8.28 4.91 19.12
CA SER A 761 -8.25 5.68 17.86
C SER A 761 -7.22 6.82 17.93
N THR A 762 -6.05 6.54 18.51
CA THR A 762 -4.94 7.49 18.66
C THR A 762 -3.73 7.14 17.79
N GLU A 763 -2.88 8.14 17.54
CA GLU A 763 -1.59 8.00 16.87
C GLU A 763 -0.46 8.43 17.82
N MET A 764 0.79 8.12 17.49
CA MET A 764 1.98 8.61 18.20
C MET A 764 2.00 8.25 19.70
N GLU A 765 2.28 9.20 20.60
CA GLU A 765 2.51 8.98 22.03
C GLU A 765 1.32 8.34 22.74
N ASP A 766 0.10 8.77 22.43
CA ASP A 766 -1.13 8.24 23.01
C ASP A 766 -1.34 6.75 22.72
N THR A 767 -0.69 6.22 21.67
CA THR A 767 -0.74 4.77 21.37
C THR A 767 0.04 3.94 22.38
N VAL A 768 1.11 4.52 22.95
CA VAL A 768 1.95 3.89 23.98
C VAL A 768 1.16 3.78 25.28
N GLU A 769 0.53 4.87 25.70
CA GLU A 769 -0.27 4.90 26.94
C GLU A 769 -1.44 3.91 26.89
N ALA A 770 -2.09 3.72 25.73
CA ALA A 770 -3.14 2.71 25.56
C ALA A 770 -2.64 1.27 25.77
N ARG A 771 -1.39 0.97 25.38
CA ARG A 771 -0.76 -0.36 25.56
C ARG A 771 -0.25 -0.56 26.98
N ILE A 772 0.23 0.50 27.62
CA ILE A 772 0.58 0.48 29.05
C ILE A 772 -0.68 0.28 29.91
N LEU A 773 -1.79 0.93 29.57
CA LEU A 773 -3.10 0.70 30.19
C LEU A 773 -3.49 -0.78 30.08
N MET A 774 -3.42 -1.35 28.88
CA MET A 774 -3.73 -2.77 28.67
C MET A 774 -2.79 -3.68 29.45
N ALA A 775 -1.48 -3.41 29.45
CA ALA A 775 -0.50 -4.18 30.22
C ALA A 775 -0.87 -4.21 31.70
N LYS A 776 -1.19 -3.06 32.31
CA LYS A 776 -1.61 -2.98 33.72
C LYS A 776 -2.93 -3.71 34.01
N ILE A 777 -3.88 -3.66 33.08
CA ILE A 777 -5.12 -4.44 33.20
C ILE A 777 -4.80 -5.94 33.20
N LEU A 778 -3.95 -6.41 32.29
CA LEU A 778 -3.53 -7.80 32.25
C LEU A 778 -2.77 -8.23 33.52
N GLN A 779 -1.86 -7.39 34.02
CA GLN A 779 -1.17 -7.61 35.30
C GLN A 779 -2.16 -7.84 36.44
N LYS A 780 -3.16 -6.96 36.54
CA LYS A 780 -4.19 -7.06 37.56
C LYS A 780 -5.03 -8.32 37.38
N MET A 781 -5.51 -8.62 36.18
CA MET A 781 -6.31 -9.81 35.92
C MET A 781 -5.55 -11.10 36.29
N LEU A 782 -4.26 -11.19 35.94
CA LEU A 782 -3.40 -12.31 36.32
C LEU A 782 -3.27 -12.44 37.84
N SER A 783 -3.02 -11.35 38.55
CA SER A 783 -2.92 -11.34 40.03
C SER A 783 -4.23 -11.73 40.73
N LEU A 784 -5.37 -11.53 40.06
CA LEU A 784 -6.70 -11.91 40.53
C LEU A 784 -7.05 -13.38 40.20
N GLY A 785 -6.12 -14.16 39.63
CA GLY A 785 -6.32 -15.57 39.31
C GLY A 785 -7.09 -15.81 38.01
N PHE A 786 -7.07 -14.85 37.08
CA PHE A 786 -7.58 -15.04 35.72
C PHE A 786 -6.46 -15.36 34.74
N GLU A 787 -6.70 -16.32 33.87
CA GLU A 787 -5.90 -16.53 32.67
C GLU A 787 -6.57 -15.86 31.46
N LEU A 788 -5.77 -15.24 30.59
CA LEU A 788 -6.26 -14.72 29.32
C LEU A 788 -6.36 -15.86 28.31
N MET A 789 -7.56 -16.06 27.77
CA MET A 789 -7.82 -16.97 26.67
C MET A 789 -7.50 -16.29 25.33
N PRO A 790 -7.32 -17.05 24.23
CA PRO A 790 -7.08 -16.47 22.90
C PRO A 790 -8.13 -15.43 22.50
N LYS A 791 -7.69 -14.34 21.86
CA LYS A 791 -8.58 -13.27 21.38
C LYS A 791 -9.60 -13.78 20.38
N ILE A 792 -10.78 -13.16 20.36
CA ILE A 792 -11.84 -13.47 19.39
C ILE A 792 -12.16 -12.21 18.57
N ASP A 793 -12.15 -12.34 17.25
CA ASP A 793 -12.61 -11.34 16.30
C ASP A 793 -13.98 -11.77 15.75
N CYS A 794 -15.01 -11.04 16.15
CA CYS A 794 -16.40 -11.49 15.99
C CYS A 794 -17.15 -10.75 14.88
N THR A 795 -16.73 -9.53 14.51
CA THR A 795 -17.43 -8.71 13.51
C THR A 795 -16.80 -8.78 12.12
N GLY A 796 -15.50 -9.10 12.06
CA GLY A 796 -14.70 -9.10 10.84
C GLY A 796 -14.47 -7.69 10.27
N ARG A 797 -14.64 -6.66 11.11
CA ARG A 797 -14.27 -5.29 10.76
C ARG A 797 -12.75 -5.22 10.63
N LEU A 798 -12.26 -4.56 9.59
CA LEU A 798 -10.84 -4.44 9.27
C LEU A 798 -9.95 -3.95 10.44
N ALA A 799 -10.46 -3.04 11.26
CA ALA A 799 -9.80 -2.60 12.49
C ALA A 799 -10.75 -2.82 13.68
N GLU A 800 -11.15 -4.07 13.88
CA GLU A 800 -11.76 -4.54 15.12
C GLU A 800 -10.72 -4.56 16.25
N THR A 801 -11.17 -4.15 17.43
CA THR A 801 -10.45 -4.31 18.67
C THR A 801 -10.78 -5.67 19.27
N SER A 802 -9.78 -6.39 19.79
CA SER A 802 -9.95 -7.76 20.27
C SER A 802 -11.03 -7.88 21.36
N PHE A 803 -11.90 -8.89 21.23
CA PHE A 803 -12.70 -9.37 22.34
C PHE A 803 -11.85 -10.34 23.17
N MET A 804 -11.58 -9.97 24.43
CA MET A 804 -10.77 -10.75 25.35
C MET A 804 -11.68 -11.60 26.24
N VAL A 805 -11.31 -12.86 26.43
CA VAL A 805 -12.00 -13.78 27.32
C VAL A 805 -11.04 -14.19 28.42
N PHE A 806 -11.46 -14.05 29.67
CA PHE A 806 -10.67 -14.43 30.84
C PHE A 806 -11.32 -15.62 31.52
N ARG A 807 -10.53 -16.62 31.89
CA ARG A 807 -10.99 -17.82 32.61
C ARG A 807 -10.43 -17.83 34.03
N ARG A 808 -11.26 -18.19 35.02
CA ARG A 808 -10.83 -18.22 36.43
C ARG A 808 -10.15 -19.55 36.76
N THR A 809 -8.90 -19.53 37.25
CA THR A 809 -8.08 -20.75 37.39
C THR A 809 -8.06 -21.34 38.82
N ASN A 810 -8.00 -20.52 39.88
CA ASN A 810 -8.21 -20.93 41.29
C ASN A 810 -8.42 -19.70 42.20
N GLU A 811 -9.38 -19.75 43.14
CA GLU A 811 -9.71 -18.62 44.04
C GLU A 811 -8.67 -18.37 45.16
N ALA A 812 -7.72 -19.30 45.36
CA ALA A 812 -6.94 -19.39 46.59
C ALA A 812 -5.57 -18.68 46.59
N VAL A 813 -5.05 -18.18 45.45
CA VAL A 813 -3.72 -17.54 45.42
C VAL A 813 -3.80 -16.25 44.63
N ARG A 814 -4.02 -15.14 45.34
CA ARG A 814 -3.59 -13.83 44.83
C ARG A 814 -2.07 -13.88 44.73
N SER A 815 -1.54 -13.85 43.51
CA SER A 815 -0.10 -13.76 43.29
C SER A 815 0.33 -12.30 43.28
N GLU A 816 1.63 -12.05 43.45
CA GLU A 816 2.19 -10.74 43.10
C GLU A 816 1.91 -10.42 41.62
N GLU A 817 1.77 -9.13 41.32
CA GLU A 817 1.57 -8.65 39.95
C GLU A 817 2.86 -8.87 39.15
N ALA A 818 2.89 -9.95 38.37
CA ALA A 818 4.00 -10.23 37.47
C ALA A 818 4.10 -9.10 36.41
N PRO A 819 5.32 -8.68 36.03
CA PRO A 819 5.48 -7.65 35.02
C PRO A 819 4.93 -8.09 33.64
N VAL A 820 4.34 -7.16 32.90
CA VAL A 820 3.84 -7.40 31.53
C VAL A 820 4.54 -6.43 30.58
N VAL A 821 5.13 -6.97 29.52
CA VAL A 821 5.79 -6.21 28.46
C VAL A 821 4.98 -6.31 27.19
N CYS A 822 4.81 -5.18 26.50
CA CYS A 822 4.18 -5.14 25.20
C CYS A 822 5.22 -4.85 24.11
N VAL A 823 5.24 -5.71 23.08
CA VAL A 823 5.97 -5.48 21.83
C VAL A 823 4.96 -5.36 20.70
N TRP A 824 5.01 -4.31 19.90
CA TRP A 824 4.11 -4.20 18.75
C TRP A 824 4.81 -3.62 17.52
N PHE A 825 4.18 -3.89 16.38
CA PHE A 825 4.64 -3.45 15.07
C PHE A 825 3.61 -2.47 14.49
N ASN A 826 4.08 -1.47 13.74
CA ASN A 826 3.19 -0.56 13.04
C ASN A 826 3.34 -0.65 11.52
N ASN A 827 2.45 0.07 10.85
CA ASN A 827 2.39 0.11 9.42
C ASN A 827 3.44 1.08 8.78
N ILE A 828 4.51 1.43 9.46
CA ILE A 828 5.61 2.23 8.88
C ILE A 828 6.94 1.57 9.20
N ASP A 829 6.96 0.24 9.39
CA ASP A 829 8.20 -0.50 9.68
C ASP A 829 8.81 -0.10 11.01
N GLU A 830 8.00 0.35 11.96
CA GLU A 830 8.45 0.66 13.31
C GLU A 830 7.98 -0.45 14.24
N MET A 831 8.91 -0.86 15.08
CA MET A 831 8.66 -1.74 16.20
C MET A 831 8.81 -0.93 17.49
N ARG A 832 7.97 -1.20 18.47
CA ARG A 832 8.04 -0.55 19.77
C ARG A 832 7.95 -1.56 20.89
N ILE A 833 8.68 -1.27 21.96
CA ILE A 833 8.69 -2.03 23.21
C ILE A 833 8.19 -1.06 24.27
N CYS A 834 7.14 -1.41 25.00
CA CYS A 834 6.65 -0.60 26.12
C CYS A 834 6.30 -1.47 27.31
N SER A 835 6.44 -0.87 28.49
CA SER A 835 6.12 -1.49 29.77
C SER A 835 5.70 -0.40 30.75
N PRO A 836 4.85 -0.71 31.76
CA PRO A 836 4.65 0.17 32.90
C PRO A 836 5.94 0.54 33.64
N ASP A 837 6.97 -0.31 33.54
CA ASP A 837 8.31 -0.14 34.10
C ASP A 837 9.33 0.18 32.99
N ARG A 838 9.91 1.39 33.05
CA ARG A 838 10.91 1.86 32.08
C ARG A 838 12.22 1.08 32.17
N ALA A 839 12.64 0.67 33.37
CA ALA A 839 13.90 -0.06 33.56
C ALA A 839 13.90 -1.38 32.78
N LEU A 840 12.73 -2.02 32.72
CA LEU A 840 12.53 -3.23 31.95
C LEU A 840 12.61 -2.99 30.43
N VAL A 841 12.13 -1.84 29.93
CA VAL A 841 12.30 -1.47 28.52
C VAL A 841 13.77 -1.27 28.16
N ASP A 842 14.51 -0.56 29.02
CA ASP A 842 15.93 -0.29 28.82
C ASP A 842 16.77 -1.59 28.89
N GLU A 843 16.33 -2.59 29.65
CA GLU A 843 16.96 -3.91 29.68
C GLU A 843 16.68 -4.75 28.42
N LEU A 844 15.44 -4.73 27.93
CA LEU A 844 14.99 -5.61 26.83
C LEU A 844 15.33 -5.06 25.45
N GLN A 845 15.32 -3.75 25.25
CA GLN A 845 15.55 -3.13 23.93
C GLN A 845 16.88 -3.55 23.29
N PRO A 846 18.03 -3.53 23.98
CA PRO A 846 19.30 -3.89 23.35
C PRO A 846 19.35 -5.36 22.92
N LYS A 847 18.73 -6.24 23.71
CA LYS A 847 18.66 -7.69 23.44
C LYS A 847 17.82 -7.98 22.20
N ILE A 848 16.63 -7.36 22.12
CA ILE A 848 15.75 -7.51 20.95
C ILE A 848 16.38 -6.88 19.71
N ARG A 849 16.98 -5.69 19.83
CA ARG A 849 17.72 -5.03 18.73
C ARG A 849 18.82 -5.93 18.18
N MET A 850 19.62 -6.55 19.05
CA MET A 850 20.68 -7.46 18.64
C MET A 850 20.14 -8.70 17.93
N ALA A 851 19.02 -9.28 18.40
CA ALA A 851 18.36 -10.42 17.75
C ALA A 851 17.78 -10.08 16.36
N LEU A 852 17.49 -8.81 16.09
CA LEU A 852 17.06 -8.28 14.79
C LEU A 852 18.23 -7.86 13.88
N CYS A 853 19.48 -7.91 14.38
CA CYS A 853 20.70 -7.66 13.61
C CYS A 853 21.63 -8.90 13.45
N PRO A 854 21.15 -10.07 12.97
CA PRO A 854 22.04 -11.17 12.59
C PRO A 854 23.06 -10.76 11.52
N PRO A 855 24.20 -11.46 11.37
CA PRO A 855 25.20 -11.22 10.30
C PRO A 855 24.63 -11.22 8.87
N GLN A 856 23.43 -11.78 8.68
CA GLN A 856 22.71 -11.87 7.41
C GLN A 856 21.85 -10.62 7.10
N PHE A 857 21.64 -9.75 8.08
CA PHE A 857 21.05 -8.41 7.91
C PHE A 857 22.20 -7.38 7.87
N SER A 858 22.15 -6.37 6.97
CA SER A 858 23.13 -5.29 7.08
C SER A 858 22.87 -4.53 8.38
N ILE A 859 23.94 -4.17 9.10
CA ILE A 859 23.93 -3.46 10.41
C ILE A 859 23.07 -2.18 10.41
N GLU A 860 22.69 -1.68 9.24
CA GLU A 860 21.76 -0.59 9.01
C GLU A 860 20.28 -0.96 9.23
N ALA A 861 19.94 -2.22 9.56
CA ALA A 861 18.56 -2.73 9.59
C ALA A 861 17.65 -2.12 10.68
N VAL A 862 18.23 -1.52 11.72
CA VAL A 862 17.49 -0.95 12.84
C VAL A 862 18.06 0.42 13.21
N GLN A 863 17.27 1.49 13.05
CA GLN A 863 17.60 2.81 13.58
C GLN A 863 16.85 3.03 14.90
N ASP A 864 17.56 3.44 15.94
CA ASP A 864 16.93 3.84 17.20
C ASP A 864 16.25 5.20 16.98
N LEU A 865 14.94 5.26 17.19
CA LEU A 865 14.16 6.50 17.15
C LEU A 865 14.01 7.06 18.57
N SER A 866 13.64 8.34 18.67
CA SER A 866 13.45 9.02 19.95
C SER A 866 12.56 8.22 20.92
N ASP A 867 12.96 8.18 22.19
CA ASP A 867 12.15 7.64 23.28
C ASP A 867 10.86 8.43 23.44
N PHE A 868 9.76 7.71 23.66
CA PHE A 868 8.48 8.31 24.02
C PHE A 868 8.02 7.73 25.34
N GLY A 869 8.19 8.49 26.42
CA GLY A 869 7.81 8.10 27.78
C GLY A 869 8.42 6.76 28.20
N LYS A 870 7.56 5.76 28.43
CA LYS A 870 7.95 4.40 28.86
C LYS A 870 8.04 3.40 27.70
N SER A 871 8.48 3.87 26.53
CA SER A 871 8.69 3.02 25.36
C SER A 871 10.01 3.32 24.66
N ALA A 872 10.57 2.28 24.04
CA ALA A 872 11.67 2.38 23.10
C ALA A 872 11.18 2.01 21.70
N GLN A 873 11.62 2.77 20.70
CA GLN A 873 11.19 2.62 19.31
C GLN A 873 12.36 2.27 18.40
N LEU A 874 12.13 1.29 17.54
CA LEU A 874 13.07 0.78 16.54
C LEU A 874 12.46 0.99 15.15
N LYS A 875 13.21 1.56 14.21
CA LYS A 875 12.84 1.64 12.79
C LYS A 875 13.52 0.52 12.02
N LEU A 876 12.73 -0.36 11.43
CA LEU A 876 13.20 -1.43 10.56
C LEU A 876 13.43 -0.89 9.14
N VAL A 877 14.62 -1.10 8.61
CA VAL A 877 15.03 -0.57 7.28
C VAL A 877 14.58 -1.49 6.14
N LYS A 878 14.40 -0.93 4.94
CA LYS A 878 13.90 -1.61 3.70
C LYS A 878 12.45 -2.11 3.76
N SER A 879 11.71 -1.59 4.71
CA SER A 879 10.27 -1.73 4.79
C SER A 879 9.72 -3.17 4.81
N PRO A 880 10.13 -4.00 5.78
CA PRO A 880 9.76 -5.42 5.86
C PRO A 880 8.25 -5.66 5.97
N PHE A 881 7.48 -4.67 6.42
CA PHE A 881 6.01 -4.72 6.51
C PHE A 881 5.32 -3.95 5.37
N HIS A 882 6.06 -3.48 4.36
CA HIS A 882 5.58 -2.65 3.25
C HIS A 882 5.88 -3.30 1.89
N THR A 883 5.08 -4.28 1.49
CA THR A 883 5.23 -4.91 0.18
C THR A 883 3.88 -5.00 -0.55
N TRP A 884 3.84 -4.48 -1.78
CA TRP A 884 2.61 -4.21 -2.54
C TRP A 884 2.09 -5.40 -3.36
N MET A 885 2.73 -6.57 -3.31
CA MET A 885 2.20 -7.80 -3.93
C MET A 885 2.53 -9.02 -3.08
N PRO A 886 1.56 -9.91 -2.79
CA PRO A 886 1.78 -11.05 -1.93
C PRO A 886 2.71 -12.06 -2.61
N GLY A 887 3.73 -12.52 -1.88
CA GLY A 887 4.73 -13.41 -2.41
C GLY A 887 5.69 -13.92 -1.34
N PRO A 888 6.60 -14.84 -1.70
CA PRO A 888 7.52 -15.42 -0.73
C PRO A 888 8.35 -14.40 0.05
N LYS A 889 8.74 -13.29 -0.59
CA LYS A 889 9.46 -12.17 0.07
C LYS A 889 8.59 -11.47 1.11
N THR A 890 7.32 -11.21 0.79
CA THR A 890 6.38 -10.52 1.69
C THR A 890 5.98 -11.37 2.88
N VAL A 891 6.16 -12.69 2.77
CA VAL A 891 5.93 -13.65 3.84
C VAL A 891 7.16 -13.79 4.73
N ILE A 892 8.35 -13.94 4.16
CA ILE A 892 9.54 -14.28 4.95
C ILE A 892 9.98 -13.15 5.90
N TYR A 893 9.99 -11.89 5.46
CA TYR A 893 10.48 -10.79 6.30
C TYR A 893 9.66 -10.56 7.58
N PRO A 894 8.33 -10.36 7.51
CA PRO A 894 7.54 -10.18 8.72
C PRO A 894 7.58 -11.40 9.63
N THR A 895 7.58 -12.61 9.03
CA THR A 895 7.62 -13.86 9.79
C THR A 895 8.96 -14.03 10.51
N ALA A 896 10.08 -13.74 9.85
CA ALA A 896 11.40 -13.81 10.45
C ALA A 896 11.53 -12.82 11.62
N ILE A 897 11.10 -11.56 11.44
CA ILE A 897 11.12 -10.55 12.52
C ILE A 897 10.28 -11.02 13.71
N LEU A 898 9.05 -11.47 13.46
CA LEU A 898 8.14 -11.95 14.49
C LEU A 898 8.73 -13.13 15.27
N ILE A 899 9.25 -14.14 14.56
CA ILE A 899 9.83 -15.34 15.17
C ILE A 899 11.12 -15.01 15.92
N SER A 900 11.96 -14.10 15.42
CA SER A 900 13.16 -13.63 16.13
C SER A 900 12.81 -12.92 17.45
N VAL A 901 11.79 -12.06 17.45
CA VAL A 901 11.31 -11.38 18.68
C VAL A 901 10.78 -12.39 19.69
N ILE A 902 9.93 -13.33 19.26
CA ILE A 902 9.38 -14.35 20.16
C ILE A 902 10.50 -15.23 20.73
N ASN A 903 11.46 -15.64 19.88
CA ASN A 903 12.59 -16.46 20.30
C ASN A 903 13.46 -15.76 21.35
N VAL A 904 13.93 -14.53 21.09
CA VAL A 904 14.80 -13.81 22.03
C VAL A 904 14.08 -13.51 23.34
N MET A 905 12.78 -13.22 23.31
CA MET A 905 11.98 -13.06 24.53
C MET A 905 11.94 -14.38 25.33
N SER A 906 11.76 -15.52 24.67
CA SER A 906 11.81 -16.83 25.35
C SER A 906 13.17 -17.15 25.94
N GLU A 907 14.27 -16.89 25.21
CA GLU A 907 15.65 -17.12 25.68
C GLU A 907 15.96 -16.36 26.98
N ILE A 908 15.38 -15.17 27.14
CA ILE A 908 15.59 -14.31 28.30
C ILE A 908 14.50 -14.47 29.37
N GLY A 909 13.71 -15.54 29.27
CA GLY A 909 12.76 -15.97 30.30
C GLY A 909 11.38 -15.33 30.21
N TRP A 910 10.96 -14.85 29.03
CA TRP A 910 9.63 -14.27 28.80
C TRP A 910 8.79 -15.13 27.87
N GLU A 911 7.53 -15.33 28.24
CA GLU A 911 6.56 -16.14 27.50
C GLU A 911 5.50 -15.25 26.84
N LEU A 912 5.23 -15.47 25.55
CA LEU A 912 4.13 -14.83 24.84
C LEU A 912 2.79 -15.32 25.41
N LYS A 913 1.98 -14.42 25.97
CA LYS A 913 0.66 -14.76 26.51
C LYS A 913 -0.47 -14.58 25.50
N ALA A 914 -0.43 -13.48 24.73
CA ALA A 914 -1.39 -13.24 23.67
C ALA A 914 -0.92 -12.12 22.74
N SER A 915 -1.39 -12.16 21.50
CA SER A 915 -1.49 -11.00 20.62
C SER A 915 -2.86 -10.35 20.76
N LEU A 916 -2.90 -9.02 20.88
CA LEU A 916 -4.12 -8.24 21.00
C LEU A 916 -4.15 -7.09 19.99
N ASP A 917 -5.34 -6.86 19.47
CA ASP A 917 -5.64 -5.81 18.53
C ASP A 917 -6.31 -4.64 19.25
N LEU A 918 -5.59 -3.53 19.43
CA LEU A 918 -6.05 -2.40 20.25
C LEU A 918 -6.46 -1.14 19.47
N SER A 919 -6.21 -1.10 18.17
CA SER A 919 -6.42 0.11 17.37
C SER A 919 -7.47 -0.08 16.30
N ARG A 920 -8.30 0.96 16.15
CA ARG A 920 -9.36 1.07 15.15
C ARG A 920 -8.95 1.92 13.95
N LEU A 921 -7.71 2.41 13.94
CA LEU A 921 -7.23 3.26 12.88
C LEU A 921 -7.01 2.46 11.60
N CYS A 922 -7.62 2.96 10.54
CA CYS A 922 -7.40 2.50 9.19
C CYS A 922 -6.81 3.64 8.35
N VAL A 923 -5.95 3.29 7.41
CA VAL A 923 -5.48 4.18 6.34
C VAL A 923 -6.11 3.75 5.03
N SER A 924 -6.57 4.72 4.26
CA SER A 924 -7.05 4.49 2.89
C SER A 924 -5.89 4.67 1.91
N THR A 925 -5.73 3.73 0.99
CA THR A 925 -5.12 3.98 -0.32
C THR A 925 -6.23 4.25 -1.34
N GLU A 926 -5.86 4.52 -2.60
CA GLU A 926 -6.81 4.86 -3.68
C GLU A 926 -7.83 3.75 -3.99
N SER A 927 -7.58 2.51 -3.55
CA SER A 927 -8.45 1.35 -3.84
C SER A 927 -8.90 0.55 -2.60
N GLU A 928 -8.25 0.69 -1.44
CA GLU A 928 -8.52 -0.15 -0.28
C GLU A 928 -8.22 0.52 1.07
N TRP A 929 -8.76 -0.08 2.13
CA TRP A 929 -8.49 0.32 3.51
C TRP A 929 -7.60 -0.72 4.17
N TYR A 930 -6.64 -0.28 4.98
CA TYR A 930 -5.76 -1.15 5.77
C TYR A 930 -5.66 -0.67 7.20
N ARG A 931 -5.41 -1.59 8.12
CA ARG A 931 -5.15 -1.27 9.52
C ARG A 931 -3.83 -0.52 9.67
N LEU A 932 -3.80 0.54 10.49
CA LEU A 932 -2.60 1.35 10.75
C LEU A 932 -1.61 0.64 11.69
N GLN A 933 -2.09 -0.26 12.55
CA GLN A 933 -1.25 -0.93 13.55
C GLN A 933 -1.47 -2.44 13.47
N LEU A 934 -0.39 -3.22 13.50
CA LEU A 934 -0.47 -4.67 13.59
C LEU A 934 -0.79 -5.09 15.04
N SER A 935 -0.96 -6.39 15.26
CA SER A 935 -1.24 -6.91 16.60
C SER A 935 -0.11 -6.59 17.59
N SER A 936 -0.49 -6.32 18.83
CA SER A 936 0.40 -6.04 19.96
C SER A 936 0.62 -7.31 20.76
N LEU A 937 1.86 -7.74 20.90
CA LEU A 937 2.28 -8.95 21.63
C LEU A 937 2.47 -8.62 23.11
N TYR A 938 1.86 -9.39 23.99
CA TYR A 938 1.99 -9.26 25.44
C TYR A 938 2.75 -10.44 26.03
N PHE A 939 3.83 -10.14 26.74
CA PHE A 939 4.72 -11.12 27.36
C PHE A 939 4.70 -11.01 28.88
N THR A 940 4.87 -12.13 29.56
CA THR A 940 5.11 -12.21 31.01
C THR A 940 6.35 -13.06 31.31
N PRO A 941 6.98 -12.96 32.48
CA PRO A 941 8.02 -13.89 32.88
C PRO A 941 7.51 -15.34 32.85
N ARG A 942 8.37 -16.26 32.45
CA ARG A 942 8.14 -17.71 32.51
C ARG A 942 8.19 -18.13 33.98
N VAL A 943 7.14 -18.81 34.45
CA VAL A 943 6.99 -19.29 35.84
C VAL A 943 7.61 -20.66 36.03
#